data_AF-A0A9P4QKE8-F1
#
_entry.id   AF-A0A9P4QKE8-F1
#
_cell.length_a   1.000
_cell.length_b   1.000
_cell.length_c   1.000
_cell.angle_alpha   90.00
_cell.angle_beta   90.00
_cell.angle_gamma   90.00
#
_symmetry.space_group_name_H-M   'P 1'
#
loop_
_entity.id
_entity.type
_entity.pdbx_description
1 polymer ?
#
loop_
_entity_poly.entity_id
_entity_poly.type
_entity_poly.pdbx_seq_one_letter_code
_entity_poly.pdbx_strand_id
1 'polypeptide(L)'
;MADPLTILGALTGVTSLTMQTVDECIKGYKLYSDAVSMPEEFHYLGIRVQLQQRRFIQFGLQAGLLAKDGKLCHSLRINLSLLLSTLAEIKMIFEQYAAIEKKYQDGKSERFINLNDYRFESEPVALDAVLGTPFSDGTGTGEPRGTHFSGFRKAGKTVSTVARNLRQIVVEPRRIKWAALDKDAFESMTTKLEKLNSHLISLLDTAQIQRIEDAMIAAHQDILQLRDDIGGLVSLVKALTVNVDLPKNGVSSTIGPEDSFAVLVSQQQIEASEARDYYRWLAKVKIQHAMWDKLLNDAVTSKSPIASVGESSDLEKGTCLELAKFSFSEIRPRLAAGDLKQAATYERRNIWVEWKGIHSSQSSRAAISDEQIETRIILLAGFLSFKKPQDFRTPHCIGYVKQPSRSGSTHFGIVFDKPTPSSKLTTLRELLGTVPKPSLSSRMSLCATLGRFLYSFLSVNWLHKGLRSQNIIFFSEDSALPDLANPFVSGFGLSRPGSKPDLTEKPTFDRSEDIYRHPLAQSSEGESSYRKPYDVYSLGVIIVEIALWEPIEDAVGFKDLNKVQPSHLTAMRSLLLGTLPQAVDGKPIAGMPTIPPGRACADRVAAECGDVLQDVVKFCFKADQEDLESYRDEPDQEIVVRFMKAIRERILKNLNKVAAALQRE
;
A
#
# COMPACT_ATOMS: atom_id res chain seq x y z
N MET A 1 -44.66 -37.40 5.27
CA MET A 1 -44.03 -36.78 4.08
C MET A 1 -44.45 -35.32 4.08
N ALA A 2 -43.54 -34.40 4.34
CA ALA A 2 -43.83 -32.96 4.25
C ALA A 2 -43.87 -32.55 2.77
N ASP A 3 -44.90 -31.80 2.39
CA ASP A 3 -45.17 -31.35 1.02
C ASP A 3 -44.02 -30.45 0.50
N PRO A 4 -43.40 -30.75 -0.66
CA PRO A 4 -42.29 -29.98 -1.22
C PRO A 4 -42.61 -28.49 -1.46
N LEU A 5 -43.88 -28.14 -1.63
CA LEU A 5 -44.34 -26.74 -1.75
C LEU A 5 -44.27 -25.96 -0.42
N THR A 6 -44.50 -26.62 0.71
CA THR A 6 -44.39 -26.02 2.05
C THR A 6 -42.94 -25.77 2.44
N ILE A 7 -42.03 -26.65 2.01
CA ILE A 7 -40.58 -26.50 2.20
C ILE A 7 -40.07 -25.30 1.38
N LEU A 8 -40.55 -25.12 0.15
CA LEU A 8 -40.20 -23.98 -0.68
C LEU A 8 -40.72 -22.65 -0.08
N GLY A 9 -41.97 -22.64 0.40
CA GLY A 9 -42.61 -21.49 1.05
C GLY A 9 -41.91 -21.08 2.37
N ALA A 10 -41.55 -22.07 3.19
CA ALA A 10 -40.79 -21.83 4.42
C ALA A 10 -39.37 -21.30 4.13
N LEU A 11 -38.69 -21.82 3.12
CA LEU A 11 -37.38 -21.32 2.68
C LEU A 11 -37.46 -19.87 2.16
N THR A 12 -38.52 -19.51 1.43
CA THR A 12 -38.73 -18.12 0.99
C THR A 12 -39.08 -17.17 2.14
N GLY A 13 -39.82 -17.63 3.15
CA GLY A 13 -40.12 -16.84 4.34
C GLY A 13 -38.88 -16.60 5.22
N VAL A 14 -38.09 -17.66 5.43
CA VAL A 14 -36.85 -17.57 6.23
C VAL A 14 -35.81 -16.68 5.57
N THR A 15 -35.62 -16.79 4.25
CA THR A 15 -34.69 -15.89 3.52
C THR A 15 -35.12 -14.42 3.59
N SER A 16 -36.42 -14.13 3.51
CA SER A 16 -36.95 -12.78 3.69
C SER A 16 -36.69 -12.24 5.10
N LEU A 17 -36.85 -13.08 6.13
CA LEU A 17 -36.58 -12.69 7.52
C LEU A 17 -35.08 -12.44 7.75
N THR A 18 -34.22 -13.30 7.22
CA THR A 18 -32.77 -13.12 7.29
C THR A 18 -32.34 -11.80 6.67
N MET A 19 -32.88 -11.44 5.50
CA MET A 19 -32.58 -10.15 4.86
C MET A 19 -33.02 -8.95 5.72
N GLN A 20 -34.19 -9.05 6.37
CA GLN A 20 -34.64 -8.00 7.28
C GLN A 20 -33.71 -7.86 8.49
N THR A 21 -33.30 -8.96 9.11
CA THR A 21 -32.36 -8.92 10.24
C THR A 21 -31.01 -8.33 9.83
N VAL A 22 -30.52 -8.66 8.63
CA VAL A 22 -29.29 -8.07 8.07
C VAL A 22 -29.43 -6.55 7.91
N ASP A 23 -30.56 -6.07 7.39
CA ASP A 23 -30.83 -4.64 7.24
C ASP A 23 -30.86 -3.92 8.60
N GLU A 24 -31.49 -4.52 9.61
CA GLU A 24 -31.49 -4.01 10.99
C GLU A 24 -30.07 -3.97 11.59
N CYS A 25 -29.25 -5.00 11.36
CA CYS A 25 -27.84 -4.99 11.76
C CYS A 25 -27.05 -3.87 11.07
N ILE A 26 -27.23 -3.66 9.76
CA ILE A 26 -26.56 -2.58 9.00
C ILE A 26 -26.93 -1.21 9.58
N LYS A 27 -28.22 -1.01 9.91
CA LYS A 27 -28.71 0.22 10.57
C LYS A 27 -28.06 0.40 11.94
N GLY A 28 -27.97 -0.67 12.74
CA GLY A 28 -27.26 -0.65 14.02
C GLY A 28 -25.80 -0.21 13.86
N TYR A 29 -25.05 -0.86 12.96
CA TYR A 29 -23.66 -0.45 12.68
C TYR A 29 -23.54 1.02 12.27
N LYS A 30 -24.43 1.52 11.40
CA LYS A 30 -24.41 2.92 10.95
C LYS A 30 -24.68 3.90 12.11
N LEU A 31 -25.60 3.55 13.00
CA LEU A 31 -25.94 4.39 14.14
C LEU A 31 -24.74 4.58 15.09
N TYR A 32 -23.96 3.52 15.34
CA TYR A 32 -22.79 3.57 16.22
C TYR A 32 -21.50 4.05 15.51
N SER A 33 -21.40 3.89 14.18
CA SER A 33 -20.28 4.45 13.42
C SER A 33 -20.30 5.97 13.38
N ASP A 34 -21.49 6.57 13.43
CA ASP A 34 -21.71 8.00 13.25
C ASP A 34 -21.94 8.73 14.60
N ALA A 35 -21.48 8.11 15.70
CA ALA A 35 -21.61 8.65 17.05
C ALA A 35 -20.97 10.06 17.15
N VAL A 36 -21.73 11.01 17.69
CA VAL A 36 -21.38 12.43 17.81
C VAL A 36 -20.72 12.73 19.15
N SER A 37 -19.85 13.73 19.14
CA SER A 37 -19.13 14.25 20.31
C SER A 37 -18.19 13.24 20.95
N MET A 38 -17.55 12.39 20.15
CA MET A 38 -16.47 11.51 20.62
C MET A 38 -15.17 12.34 20.79
N PRO A 39 -14.55 12.35 21.98
CA PRO A 39 -13.24 12.98 22.18
C PRO A 39 -12.17 12.36 21.27
N GLU A 40 -11.18 13.17 20.86
CA GLU A 40 -10.08 12.74 19.96
C GLU A 40 -9.32 11.51 20.47
N GLU A 41 -9.18 11.40 21.79
CA GLU A 41 -8.54 10.26 22.45
C GLU A 41 -9.22 8.91 22.15
N PHE A 42 -10.52 8.91 21.85
CA PHE A 42 -11.34 7.71 21.63
C PHE A 42 -11.74 7.48 20.16
N HIS A 43 -11.30 8.33 19.22
CA HIS A 43 -11.64 8.19 17.78
C HIS A 43 -11.29 6.81 17.19
N TYR A 44 -10.29 6.12 17.75
CA TYR A 44 -9.95 4.75 17.37
C TYR A 44 -11.11 3.76 17.54
N LEU A 45 -12.02 3.98 18.50
CA LEU A 45 -13.17 3.11 18.74
C LEU A 45 -14.21 3.25 17.62
N GLY A 46 -14.46 4.46 17.15
CA GLY A 46 -15.28 4.71 15.97
C GLY A 46 -14.72 4.01 14.72
N ILE A 47 -13.40 4.14 14.49
CA ILE A 47 -12.71 3.44 13.39
C ILE A 47 -12.86 1.92 13.51
N ARG A 48 -12.74 1.35 14.71
CA ARG A 48 -12.94 -0.10 14.92
C ARG A 48 -14.36 -0.55 14.55
N VAL A 49 -15.39 0.19 14.97
CA VAL A 49 -16.79 -0.13 14.61
C VAL A 49 -17.00 -0.03 13.10
N GLN A 50 -16.43 0.98 12.45
CA GLN A 50 -16.48 1.12 10.99
C GLN A 50 -15.76 -0.04 10.27
N LEU A 51 -14.62 -0.51 10.79
CA LEU A 51 -13.96 -1.71 10.27
C LEU A 51 -14.85 -2.96 10.43
N GLN A 52 -15.53 -3.11 11.57
CA GLN A 52 -16.47 -4.23 11.78
C GLN A 52 -17.71 -4.12 10.88
N GLN A 53 -18.24 -2.91 10.66
CA GLN A 53 -19.32 -2.68 9.71
C GLN A 53 -18.91 -3.08 8.29
N ARG A 54 -17.71 -2.68 7.84
CA ARG A 54 -17.18 -3.08 6.53
C ARG A 54 -17.05 -4.59 6.41
N ARG A 55 -16.53 -5.28 7.43
CA ARG A 55 -16.48 -6.76 7.46
C ARG A 55 -17.86 -7.39 7.33
N PHE A 56 -18.85 -6.87 8.06
CA PHE A 56 -20.23 -7.37 8.03
C PHE A 56 -20.88 -7.15 6.65
N ILE A 57 -20.70 -5.99 6.04
CA ILE A 57 -21.23 -5.70 4.70
C ILE A 57 -20.57 -6.61 3.66
N GLN A 58 -19.25 -6.81 3.72
CA GLN A 58 -18.55 -7.73 2.80
C GLN A 58 -19.02 -9.17 2.99
N PHE A 59 -19.24 -9.62 4.23
CA PHE A 59 -19.90 -10.89 4.51
C PHE A 59 -21.27 -10.97 3.81
N GLY A 60 -22.13 -9.97 3.99
CA GLY A 60 -23.46 -9.93 3.38
C GLY A 60 -23.43 -10.00 1.85
N LEU A 61 -22.45 -9.33 1.23
CA LEU A 61 -22.23 -9.39 -0.22
C LEU A 61 -21.80 -10.79 -0.68
N GLN A 62 -20.79 -11.38 -0.03
CA GLN A 62 -20.28 -12.71 -0.40
C GLN A 62 -21.27 -13.85 -0.10
N ALA A 63 -22.06 -13.70 0.96
CA ALA A 63 -23.11 -14.61 1.38
C ALA A 63 -24.31 -14.67 0.41
N GLY A 64 -24.43 -13.69 -0.50
CA GLY A 64 -25.60 -13.53 -1.36
C GLY A 64 -26.80 -12.86 -0.67
N LEU A 65 -26.63 -12.42 0.59
CA LEU A 65 -27.65 -11.71 1.38
C LEU A 65 -27.94 -10.31 0.82
N LEU A 66 -26.92 -9.68 0.25
CA LEU A 66 -26.99 -8.36 -0.39
C LEU A 66 -26.92 -8.44 -1.92
N ALA A 67 -26.97 -9.65 -2.51
CA ALA A 67 -26.87 -9.85 -3.96
C ALA A 67 -28.21 -9.65 -4.69
N LYS A 68 -28.16 -9.42 -6.02
CA LYS A 68 -29.35 -9.13 -6.85
C LYS A 68 -30.40 -10.23 -6.83
N ASP A 69 -29.96 -11.48 -6.75
CA ASP A 69 -30.76 -12.68 -6.78
C ASP A 69 -31.24 -13.12 -5.39
N GLY A 70 -30.69 -12.53 -4.31
CA GLY A 70 -31.07 -12.84 -2.94
C GLY A 70 -30.85 -14.30 -2.54
N LYS A 71 -30.08 -15.06 -3.34
CA LYS A 71 -29.85 -16.48 -3.13
C LYS A 71 -28.68 -16.65 -2.18
N LEU A 72 -28.96 -17.17 -1.00
CA LEU A 72 -27.93 -17.63 -0.07
C LEU A 72 -26.97 -18.59 -0.75
N CYS A 73 -25.67 -18.43 -0.48
CA CYS A 73 -24.65 -19.38 -0.88
C CYS A 73 -24.90 -20.76 -0.25
N HIS A 74 -24.36 -21.81 -0.88
CA HIS A 74 -24.64 -23.19 -0.49
C HIS A 74 -24.23 -23.48 0.97
N SER A 75 -23.05 -23.02 1.39
CA SER A 75 -22.51 -23.20 2.74
C SER A 75 -23.43 -22.63 3.83
N LEU A 76 -24.05 -21.47 3.59
CA LEU A 76 -24.96 -20.84 4.54
C LEU A 76 -26.36 -21.46 4.57
N ARG A 77 -26.79 -22.16 3.51
CA ARG A 77 -28.05 -22.92 3.56
C ARG A 77 -27.95 -24.09 4.53
N ILE A 78 -26.76 -24.67 4.66
CA ILE A 78 -26.47 -25.76 5.59
C ILE A 78 -26.39 -25.19 7.02
N ASN A 79 -25.71 -24.06 7.20
CA ASN A 79 -25.50 -23.41 8.50
C ASN A 79 -26.54 -22.33 8.84
N LEU A 80 -27.77 -22.46 8.34
CA LEU A 80 -28.79 -21.41 8.43
C LEU A 80 -29.22 -21.10 9.88
N SER A 81 -29.26 -22.11 10.75
CA SER A 81 -29.56 -21.92 12.17
C SER A 81 -28.50 -21.08 12.87
N LEU A 82 -27.21 -21.36 12.62
CA LEU A 82 -26.07 -20.62 13.17
C LEU A 82 -26.06 -19.17 12.66
N LEU A 83 -26.29 -18.98 11.35
CA LEU A 83 -26.43 -17.65 10.74
C LEU A 83 -27.50 -16.82 11.45
N LEU A 84 -28.70 -17.37 11.61
CA LEU A 84 -29.81 -16.67 12.25
C LEU A 84 -29.53 -16.38 13.72
N SER A 85 -28.95 -17.33 14.47
CA SER A 85 -28.60 -17.09 15.88
C SER A 85 -27.58 -15.97 16.04
N THR A 86 -26.55 -15.94 15.19
CA THR A 86 -25.50 -14.93 15.27
C THR A 86 -26.00 -13.56 14.83
N LEU A 87 -26.84 -13.48 13.79
CA LEU A 87 -27.48 -12.22 13.39
C LEU A 87 -28.41 -11.68 14.48
N ALA A 88 -29.18 -12.56 15.13
CA ALA A 88 -30.02 -12.18 16.26
C ALA A 88 -29.18 -11.67 17.44
N GLU A 89 -28.04 -12.29 17.73
CA GLU A 89 -27.13 -11.84 18.79
C GLU A 89 -26.51 -10.47 18.47
N ILE A 90 -26.10 -10.22 17.22
CA ILE A 90 -25.61 -8.91 16.77
C ILE A 90 -26.70 -7.85 16.97
N LYS A 91 -27.94 -8.15 16.55
CA LYS A 91 -29.08 -7.26 16.75
C LYS A 91 -29.33 -6.97 18.23
N MET A 92 -29.35 -8.01 19.06
CA MET A 92 -29.55 -7.88 20.50
C MET A 92 -28.47 -7.02 21.17
N ILE A 93 -27.22 -7.09 20.72
CA ILE A 93 -26.16 -6.20 21.20
C ILE A 93 -26.56 -4.76 20.93
N PHE A 94 -26.91 -4.41 19.69
CA PHE A 94 -27.31 -3.03 19.38
C PHE A 94 -28.53 -2.57 20.18
N GLU A 95 -29.53 -3.44 20.39
CA GLU A 95 -30.70 -3.12 21.22
C GLU A 95 -30.36 -2.91 22.71
N GLN A 96 -29.46 -3.72 23.27
CA GLN A 96 -28.98 -3.58 24.65
C GLN A 96 -28.29 -2.24 24.86
N TYR A 97 -27.40 -1.85 23.93
CA TYR A 97 -26.68 -0.59 24.02
C TYR A 97 -27.58 0.63 23.71
N ALA A 98 -28.59 0.49 22.85
CA ALA A 98 -29.60 1.52 22.63
C ALA A 98 -30.49 1.73 23.88
N ALA A 99 -30.77 0.66 24.64
CA ALA A 99 -31.50 0.76 25.91
C ALA A 99 -30.69 1.48 27.00
N ILE A 100 -29.36 1.31 27.02
CA ILE A 100 -28.46 2.06 27.92
C ILE A 100 -28.49 3.56 27.57
N GLU A 101 -28.46 3.90 26.28
CA GLU A 101 -28.59 5.28 25.83
C GLU A 101 -29.92 5.91 26.27
N LYS A 102 -31.03 5.20 26.09
CA LYS A 102 -32.36 5.68 26.50
C LYS A 102 -32.39 6.05 27.98
N LYS A 103 -31.78 5.22 28.85
CA LYS A 103 -31.68 5.51 30.29
C LYS A 103 -30.82 6.75 30.58
N TYR A 104 -29.77 7.00 29.80
CA TYR A 104 -28.94 8.20 29.93
C TYR A 104 -29.68 9.47 29.51
N GLN A 105 -30.48 9.40 28.43
CA GLN A 105 -31.30 10.51 27.94
C GLN A 105 -32.53 10.77 28.83
N ASP A 106 -33.16 9.74 29.40
CA ASP A 106 -34.29 9.90 30.33
C ASP A 106 -33.88 10.65 31.63
N GLY A 107 -32.58 10.68 31.97
CA GLY A 107 -32.02 11.49 33.07
C GLY A 107 -31.70 12.96 32.72
N LYS A 108 -31.72 13.33 31.43
CA LYS A 108 -31.55 14.70 30.92
C LYS A 108 -32.67 14.99 29.93
N SER A 109 -33.73 15.67 30.38
CA SER A 109 -34.95 15.97 29.60
C SER A 109 -34.70 16.40 28.14
N GLU A 110 -34.65 15.43 27.22
CA GLU A 110 -34.93 15.59 25.79
C GLU A 110 -35.23 14.20 25.18
N ARG A 111 -36.29 14.13 24.36
CA ARG A 111 -37.15 12.96 24.11
C ARG A 111 -36.59 11.84 23.21
N PHE A 112 -36.83 10.59 23.67
CA PHE A 112 -37.13 9.29 23.02
C PHE A 112 -36.57 8.92 21.62
N ILE A 113 -35.91 7.75 21.54
CA ILE A 113 -35.81 6.92 20.32
C ILE A 113 -36.54 5.57 20.56
N ASN A 114 -37.50 5.26 19.69
CA ASN A 114 -38.16 3.95 19.57
C ASN A 114 -37.90 3.43 18.15
N LEU A 115 -37.19 2.31 18.02
CA LEU A 115 -36.69 1.80 16.73
C LEU A 115 -37.81 1.35 15.78
N ASN A 116 -39.04 1.18 16.27
CA ASN A 116 -40.18 0.66 15.52
C ASN A 116 -41.16 1.73 14.99
N ASP A 117 -40.98 3.01 15.32
CA ASP A 117 -42.01 4.06 15.06
C ASP A 117 -41.92 4.77 13.70
N TYR A 118 -41.12 4.29 12.75
CA TYR A 118 -40.87 5.04 11.51
C TYR A 118 -41.41 4.38 10.24
N ARG A 119 -42.43 5.03 9.64
CA ARG A 119 -42.89 4.83 8.26
C ARG A 119 -42.37 6.02 7.43
N PHE A 120 -41.51 5.76 6.43
CA PHE A 120 -40.81 6.83 5.69
C PHE A 120 -41.00 6.71 4.16
N GLU A 121 -41.31 7.84 3.52
CA GLU A 121 -41.08 8.10 2.09
C GLU A 121 -39.59 8.46 1.85
N SER A 122 -39.05 8.22 0.65
CA SER A 122 -37.61 7.93 0.42
C SER A 122 -36.92 8.77 -0.67
N GLU A 123 -35.63 9.09 -0.47
CA GLU A 123 -34.60 9.18 -1.52
C GLU A 123 -33.44 8.19 -1.22
N PRO A 124 -32.88 7.48 -2.21
CA PRO A 124 -31.94 6.38 -1.98
C PRO A 124 -30.47 6.82 -1.79
N VAL A 125 -29.84 6.42 -0.69
CA VAL A 125 -28.37 6.49 -0.51
C VAL A 125 -27.72 5.24 -1.13
N ALA A 126 -26.79 5.44 -2.06
CA ALA A 126 -26.11 4.35 -2.77
C ALA A 126 -25.18 3.53 -1.85
N LEU A 127 -25.10 2.21 -2.04
CA LEU A 127 -24.10 1.35 -1.37
C LEU A 127 -22.66 1.82 -1.64
N ASP A 128 -22.40 2.45 -2.79
CA ASP A 128 -21.14 3.13 -3.11
C ASP A 128 -20.84 4.29 -2.13
N ALA A 129 -21.87 4.95 -1.58
CA ALA A 129 -21.67 5.95 -0.54
C ALA A 129 -21.35 5.31 0.82
N VAL A 130 -21.80 4.09 1.13
CA VAL A 130 -21.44 3.40 2.41
C VAL A 130 -20.06 2.73 2.34
N LEU A 131 -19.70 2.21 1.17
CA LEU A 131 -18.37 1.67 0.91
C LEU A 131 -17.32 2.76 0.62
N GLY A 132 -17.77 3.92 0.12
CA GLY A 132 -16.95 5.04 -0.32
C GLY A 132 -17.10 6.32 0.52
N THR A 133 -17.88 6.34 1.60
CA THR A 133 -17.90 7.49 2.51
C THR A 133 -16.50 7.67 3.09
N PRO A 134 -15.91 8.87 2.97
CA PRO A 134 -14.77 9.24 3.78
C PRO A 134 -15.10 8.98 5.24
N PHE A 135 -14.10 8.58 6.02
CA PHE A 135 -14.25 8.51 7.46
C PHE A 135 -14.66 9.90 7.95
N SER A 136 -15.90 10.06 8.38
CA SER A 136 -16.37 11.31 8.97
C SER A 136 -15.59 11.52 10.27
N ASP A 137 -14.67 12.48 10.29
CA ASP A 137 -14.13 12.97 11.55
C ASP A 137 -15.30 13.64 12.30
N GLY A 138 -15.63 13.14 13.49
CA GLY A 138 -16.78 13.57 14.30
C GLY A 138 -16.70 15.00 14.84
N THR A 139 -15.97 15.89 14.16
CA THR A 139 -15.58 17.23 14.59
C THR A 139 -16.44 18.36 14.01
N GLY A 140 -17.36 18.07 13.08
CA GLY A 140 -18.18 19.10 12.43
C GLY A 140 -19.41 19.54 13.22
N THR A 141 -19.36 20.72 13.84
CA THR A 141 -20.53 21.51 14.28
C THR A 141 -21.17 22.36 13.16
N GLY A 142 -20.80 22.11 11.90
CA GLY A 142 -21.39 22.78 10.74
C GLY A 142 -22.51 21.96 10.10
N GLU A 143 -23.58 22.63 9.67
CA GLU A 143 -24.59 22.05 8.78
C GLU A 143 -23.92 21.37 7.57
N PRO A 144 -24.42 20.21 7.11
CA PRO A 144 -23.85 19.49 5.99
C PRO A 144 -24.11 20.27 4.70
N ARG A 145 -23.08 20.95 4.16
CA ARG A 145 -23.06 21.29 2.74
C ARG A 145 -22.81 20.00 1.97
N GLY A 146 -23.87 19.47 1.36
CA GLY A 146 -23.81 18.28 0.52
C GLY A 146 -22.81 18.45 -0.62
N THR A 147 -21.62 17.88 -0.46
CA THR A 147 -20.69 17.62 -1.54
C THR A 147 -21.03 16.24 -2.12
N HIS A 148 -21.83 16.24 -3.18
CA HIS A 148 -22.11 15.04 -3.95
C HIS A 148 -20.80 14.54 -4.60
N PHE A 149 -20.20 13.49 -4.01
CA PHE A 149 -19.14 12.69 -4.61
C PHE A 149 -19.68 12.00 -5.87
N SER A 150 -19.27 12.43 -7.07
CA SER A 150 -19.78 11.89 -8.34
C SER A 150 -18.80 10.97 -9.10
N GLY A 151 -17.61 10.69 -8.54
CA GLY A 151 -16.51 9.97 -9.22
C GLY A 151 -16.64 8.44 -9.34
N PHE A 152 -17.61 7.78 -8.69
CA PHE A 152 -17.71 6.31 -8.62
C PHE A 152 -18.32 5.61 -9.87
N ARG A 153 -18.55 6.31 -10.99
CA ARG A 153 -19.40 5.80 -12.10
C ARG A 153 -18.83 4.70 -13.01
N LYS A 154 -17.64 4.13 -12.77
CA LYS A 154 -17.07 3.05 -13.63
C LYS A 154 -16.93 1.66 -12.97
N ALA A 155 -17.75 1.34 -11.97
CA ALA A 155 -18.11 -0.04 -11.63
C ALA A 155 -19.57 -0.34 -12.07
N GLY A 156 -19.90 0.06 -13.30
CA GLY A 156 -21.25 0.06 -13.84
C GLY A 156 -21.72 -1.32 -14.28
N LYS A 157 -22.52 -1.98 -13.43
CA LYS A 157 -23.78 -2.71 -13.76
C LYS A 157 -24.22 -3.64 -12.62
N THR A 158 -23.33 -4.06 -11.71
CA THR A 158 -23.67 -4.98 -10.61
C THR A 158 -24.15 -4.25 -9.35
N VAL A 159 -23.62 -3.04 -9.08
CA VAL A 159 -23.87 -2.30 -7.82
C VAL A 159 -25.16 -1.45 -7.83
N SER A 160 -25.60 -0.94 -8.98
CA SER A 160 -26.82 -0.12 -9.09
C SER A 160 -28.12 -0.86 -8.72
N THR A 161 -28.07 -2.19 -8.59
CA THR A 161 -29.22 -3.00 -8.15
C THR A 161 -29.07 -3.49 -6.72
N VAL A 162 -27.85 -3.53 -6.15
CA VAL A 162 -27.67 -3.75 -4.70
C VAL A 162 -28.22 -2.56 -3.92
N ALA A 163 -28.02 -1.33 -4.43
CA ALA A 163 -28.69 -0.13 -3.94
C ALA A 163 -30.23 -0.16 -4.12
N ARG A 164 -30.75 -0.99 -5.04
CA ARG A 164 -32.18 -1.17 -5.30
C ARG A 164 -32.79 -2.28 -4.43
N ASN A 165 -31.97 -3.23 -3.96
CA ASN A 165 -32.35 -4.32 -3.05
C ASN A 165 -32.22 -3.93 -1.56
N LEU A 166 -31.48 -2.86 -1.25
CA LEU A 166 -31.71 -2.07 -0.03
C LEU A 166 -33.09 -1.41 -0.18
N ARG A 167 -34.15 -2.17 0.13
CA ARG A 167 -35.53 -1.70 0.04
C ARG A 167 -35.68 -0.45 0.91
N GLN A 168 -36.23 0.61 0.31
CA GLN A 168 -36.82 1.80 0.92
C GLN A 168 -36.76 1.82 2.45
N ILE A 169 -35.68 2.32 3.04
CA ILE A 169 -35.64 2.98 4.36
C ILE A 169 -34.29 3.70 4.40
N VAL A 170 -34.31 5.00 4.70
CA VAL A 170 -33.45 5.70 5.66
C VAL A 170 -33.57 7.20 5.35
N VAL A 171 -34.37 7.90 6.15
CA VAL A 171 -34.02 9.26 6.58
C VAL A 171 -32.89 9.10 7.60
N GLU A 172 -31.86 9.95 7.51
CA GLU A 172 -30.68 9.92 8.39
C GLU A 172 -31.06 9.67 9.86
N PRO A 173 -30.56 8.60 10.51
CA PRO A 173 -30.84 8.39 11.92
C PRO A 173 -30.21 9.55 12.73
N ARG A 174 -30.96 10.06 13.72
CA ARG A 174 -30.41 11.01 14.68
C ARG A 174 -29.24 10.35 15.40
N ARG A 175 -28.10 11.04 15.39
CA ARG A 175 -26.80 10.51 15.81
C ARG A 175 -26.73 10.31 17.32
N ILE A 176 -26.14 9.20 17.78
CA ILE A 176 -25.94 8.90 19.21
C ILE A 176 -24.90 9.84 19.80
N LYS A 177 -25.08 10.29 21.05
CA LYS A 177 -24.04 11.01 21.81
C LYS A 177 -23.12 10.00 22.52
N TRP A 178 -21.81 10.05 22.23
CA TRP A 178 -20.79 9.18 22.84
C TRP A 178 -20.89 9.07 24.37
N ALA A 179 -21.19 10.19 25.04
CA ALA A 179 -21.26 10.30 26.49
C ALA A 179 -22.24 9.31 27.17
N ALA A 180 -23.16 8.70 26.42
CA ALA A 180 -24.11 7.73 26.94
C ALA A 180 -23.55 6.30 27.09
N LEU A 181 -22.45 5.98 26.40
CA LEU A 181 -21.94 4.61 26.28
C LEU A 181 -20.65 4.35 27.04
N ASP A 182 -19.98 5.40 27.55
CA ASP A 182 -18.65 5.35 28.15
C ASP A 182 -17.59 4.59 27.29
N LYS A 183 -16.35 4.50 27.78
CA LYS A 183 -15.25 3.86 27.04
C LYS A 183 -15.34 2.34 27.08
N ASP A 184 -15.50 1.78 28.28
CA ASP A 184 -15.37 0.34 28.53
C ASP A 184 -16.56 -0.42 27.93
N ALA A 185 -17.76 0.16 27.97
CA ALA A 185 -18.93 -0.44 27.35
C ALA A 185 -18.80 -0.46 25.82
N PHE A 186 -18.25 0.59 25.21
CA PHE A 186 -18.04 0.64 23.75
C PHE A 186 -16.92 -0.31 23.28
N GLU A 187 -15.84 -0.45 24.05
CA GLU A 187 -14.80 -1.46 23.80
C GLU A 187 -15.34 -2.89 23.91
N SER A 188 -16.16 -3.15 24.92
CA SER A 188 -16.85 -4.43 25.11
C SER A 188 -17.80 -4.74 23.94
N MET A 189 -18.61 -3.77 23.51
CA MET A 189 -19.49 -3.90 22.34
C MET A 189 -18.68 -4.26 21.09
N THR A 190 -17.64 -3.48 20.80
CA THR A 190 -16.81 -3.66 19.61
C THR A 190 -16.12 -5.03 19.59
N THR A 191 -15.64 -5.50 20.74
CA THR A 191 -15.00 -6.81 20.88
C THR A 191 -15.99 -7.96 20.68
N LYS A 192 -17.23 -7.81 21.17
CA LYS A 192 -18.31 -8.80 20.90
C LYS A 192 -18.67 -8.81 19.40
N LEU A 193 -18.83 -7.66 18.77
CA LEU A 193 -19.08 -7.54 17.33
C LEU A 193 -17.96 -8.16 16.50
N GLU A 194 -16.70 -7.99 16.91
CA GLU A 194 -15.54 -8.61 16.26
C GLU A 194 -15.61 -10.15 16.29
N LYS A 195 -15.96 -10.73 17.44
CA LYS A 195 -16.13 -12.19 17.60
C LYS A 195 -17.29 -12.72 16.74
N LEU A 196 -18.43 -12.04 16.75
CA LEU A 196 -19.61 -12.45 15.98
C LEU A 196 -19.37 -12.33 14.48
N ASN A 197 -18.72 -11.26 14.02
CA ASN A 197 -18.33 -11.12 12.62
C ASN A 197 -17.33 -12.18 12.17
N SER A 198 -16.34 -12.51 13.01
CA SER A 198 -15.41 -13.61 12.72
C SER A 198 -16.14 -14.95 12.65
N HIS A 199 -17.12 -15.19 13.52
CA HIS A 199 -17.96 -16.39 13.44
C HIS A 199 -18.77 -16.42 12.13
N LEU A 200 -19.45 -15.34 11.76
CA LEU A 200 -20.18 -15.25 10.48
C LEU A 200 -19.28 -15.56 9.26
N ILE A 201 -18.09 -14.96 9.22
CA ILE A 201 -17.13 -15.18 8.13
C ILE A 201 -16.66 -16.65 8.12
N SER A 202 -16.48 -17.29 9.27
CA SER A 202 -16.09 -18.70 9.36
C SER A 202 -17.13 -19.69 8.80
N LEU A 203 -18.38 -19.26 8.62
CA LEU A 203 -19.44 -20.07 8.00
C LEU A 203 -19.38 -20.09 6.46
N LEU A 204 -18.52 -19.26 5.85
CA LEU A 204 -18.33 -19.16 4.41
C LEU A 204 -17.27 -20.15 3.90
N ASP A 205 -17.25 -20.37 2.59
CA ASP A 205 -16.19 -21.16 1.97
C ASP A 205 -14.86 -20.38 1.88
N THR A 206 -13.75 -21.11 1.71
CA THR A 206 -12.38 -20.55 1.65
C THR A 206 -12.23 -19.47 0.57
N ALA A 207 -12.92 -19.61 -0.57
CA ALA A 207 -12.85 -18.66 -1.67
C ALA A 207 -13.61 -17.35 -1.35
N GLN A 208 -14.74 -17.44 -0.67
CA GLN A 208 -15.51 -16.31 -0.17
C GLN A 208 -14.72 -15.57 0.92
N ILE A 209 -14.10 -16.28 1.85
CA ILE A 209 -13.24 -15.70 2.90
C ILE A 209 -12.11 -14.88 2.25
N GLN A 210 -11.40 -15.46 1.26
CA GLN A 210 -10.34 -14.75 0.55
C GLN A 210 -10.83 -13.45 -0.10
N ARG A 211 -12.02 -13.46 -0.71
CA ARG A 211 -12.62 -12.25 -1.31
C ARG A 211 -12.93 -11.18 -0.27
N ILE A 212 -13.33 -11.56 0.95
CA ILE A 212 -13.54 -10.61 2.05
C ILE A 212 -12.20 -10.04 2.50
N GLU A 213 -11.17 -10.86 2.64
CA GLU A 213 -9.82 -10.43 3.03
C GLU A 213 -9.24 -9.44 2.01
N ASP A 214 -9.33 -9.74 0.71
CA ASP A 214 -8.92 -8.83 -0.37
C ASP A 214 -9.66 -7.49 -0.28
N ALA A 215 -10.98 -7.52 -0.03
CA ALA A 215 -11.79 -6.31 0.14
C ALA A 215 -11.41 -5.52 1.40
N MET A 216 -11.03 -6.21 2.48
CA MET A 216 -10.54 -5.58 3.70
C MET A 216 -9.17 -4.96 3.48
N ILE A 217 -8.21 -5.66 2.86
CA ILE A 217 -6.90 -5.11 2.48
C ILE A 217 -7.08 -3.83 1.65
N ALA A 218 -8.00 -3.87 0.69
CA ALA A 218 -8.36 -2.71 -0.11
C ALA A 218 -8.89 -1.56 0.76
N ALA A 219 -9.81 -1.85 1.67
CA ALA A 219 -10.34 -0.86 2.61
C ALA A 219 -9.22 -0.23 3.45
N HIS A 220 -8.35 -1.03 4.09
CA HIS A 220 -7.24 -0.53 4.93
C HIS A 220 -6.33 0.44 4.17
N GLN A 221 -6.02 0.12 2.91
CA GLN A 221 -5.25 1.03 2.06
C GLN A 221 -5.99 2.34 1.83
N ASP A 222 -7.27 2.29 1.49
CA ASP A 222 -8.04 3.49 1.20
C ASP A 222 -8.11 4.40 2.45
N ILE A 223 -8.24 3.84 3.67
CA ILE A 223 -8.14 4.60 4.93
C ILE A 223 -6.77 5.27 5.06
N LEU A 224 -5.70 4.50 4.82
CA LEU A 224 -4.33 4.99 4.95
C LEU A 224 -4.04 6.14 3.98
N GLN A 225 -4.56 6.07 2.75
CA GLN A 225 -4.36 7.11 1.73
C GLN A 225 -5.19 8.37 2.02
N LEU A 226 -6.40 8.23 2.58
CA LEU A 226 -7.26 9.38 2.92
C LEU A 226 -6.81 10.15 4.17
N ARG A 227 -6.07 9.50 5.08
CA ARG A 227 -5.62 10.13 6.33
C ARG A 227 -4.19 10.62 6.23
N ASP A 228 -3.99 11.93 6.24
CA ASP A 228 -2.67 12.58 6.31
C ASP A 228 -2.40 13.23 7.67
N ASP A 229 -3.40 13.29 8.55
CA ASP A 229 -3.34 13.92 9.85
C ASP A 229 -2.80 12.98 10.94
N ILE A 230 -1.97 13.50 11.84
CA ILE A 230 -1.32 12.70 12.89
C ILE A 230 -2.38 12.05 13.83
N GLY A 231 -3.42 12.78 14.21
CA GLY A 231 -4.46 12.29 15.14
C GLY A 231 -5.26 11.12 14.58
N GLY A 232 -5.68 11.23 13.33
CA GLY A 232 -6.39 10.21 12.57
C GLY A 232 -5.52 8.99 12.30
N LEU A 233 -4.24 9.18 11.99
CA LEU A 233 -3.29 8.07 11.83
C LEU A 233 -2.99 7.36 13.17
N VAL A 234 -2.84 8.10 14.28
CA VAL A 234 -2.70 7.51 15.63
C VAL A 234 -3.96 6.70 15.98
N SER A 235 -5.13 7.25 15.67
CA SER A 235 -6.40 6.55 15.86
C SER A 235 -6.50 5.29 15.01
N LEU A 236 -6.00 5.33 13.77
CA LEU A 236 -5.91 4.15 12.90
C LEU A 236 -4.95 3.09 13.48
N VAL A 237 -3.76 3.48 13.94
CA VAL A 237 -2.81 2.56 14.59
C VAL A 237 -3.46 1.90 15.80
N LYS A 238 -4.10 2.68 16.68
CA LYS A 238 -4.82 2.15 17.85
C LYS A 238 -5.94 1.20 17.43
N ALA A 239 -6.71 1.53 16.39
CA ALA A 239 -7.79 0.69 15.89
C ALA A 239 -7.29 -0.66 15.33
N LEU A 240 -6.11 -0.66 14.72
CA LEU A 240 -5.46 -1.87 14.20
C LEU A 240 -4.69 -2.67 15.26
N THR A 241 -4.54 -2.16 16.50
CA THR A 241 -3.68 -2.74 17.55
C THR A 241 -4.36 -3.85 18.37
N VAL A 242 -5.41 -4.51 17.86
CA VAL A 242 -6.14 -5.51 18.67
C VAL A 242 -5.24 -6.67 19.12
N ASN A 243 -5.18 -6.85 20.45
CA ASN A 243 -4.59 -8.00 21.14
C ASN A 243 -5.32 -9.27 20.75
N VAL A 244 -4.66 -10.13 19.96
CA VAL A 244 -5.04 -11.54 19.90
C VAL A 244 -4.09 -12.28 20.82
N ASP A 245 -4.56 -12.65 22.01
CA ASP A 245 -4.03 -13.80 22.72
C ASP A 245 -4.36 -15.04 21.87
N LEU A 246 -3.57 -15.28 20.83
CA LEU A 246 -3.49 -16.60 20.22
C LEU A 246 -2.75 -17.49 21.22
N PRO A 247 -3.32 -18.61 21.67
CA PRO A 247 -2.56 -19.58 22.44
C PRO A 247 -1.38 -20.07 21.60
N LYS A 248 -0.17 -19.66 21.96
CA LYS A 248 1.11 -20.09 21.38
C LYS A 248 1.46 -21.54 21.76
N ASN A 249 0.50 -22.46 21.72
CA ASN A 249 0.79 -23.87 21.89
C ASN A 249 0.87 -24.50 20.50
N GLY A 250 2.09 -24.82 20.10
CA GLY A 250 2.40 -25.50 18.85
C GLY A 250 1.57 -26.77 18.71
N VAL A 251 0.88 -26.88 17.57
CA VAL A 251 0.20 -28.12 17.19
C VAL A 251 1.28 -29.16 16.89
N SER A 252 1.36 -30.16 17.75
CA SER A 252 2.18 -31.35 17.56
C SER A 252 1.73 -32.09 16.30
N SER A 253 2.70 -32.43 15.47
CA SER A 253 2.54 -33.11 14.18
C SER A 253 2.09 -34.57 14.33
N THR A 254 0.80 -34.83 14.14
CA THR A 254 0.27 -36.14 13.69
C THR A 254 -0.82 -35.89 12.66
N ILE A 255 -0.50 -36.08 11.38
CA ILE A 255 -1.31 -35.65 10.24
C ILE A 255 -2.36 -36.72 9.89
N GLY A 256 -3.64 -36.38 10.02
CA GLY A 256 -4.77 -37.09 9.42
C GLY A 256 -5.44 -36.28 8.29
N PRO A 257 -6.18 -36.91 7.36
CA PRO A 257 -6.79 -36.22 6.21
C PRO A 257 -7.94 -35.25 6.58
N GLU A 258 -8.47 -35.29 7.80
CA GLU A 258 -9.49 -34.33 8.29
C GLU A 258 -8.89 -32.98 8.75
N ASP A 259 -7.56 -32.89 8.95
CA ASP A 259 -6.90 -31.67 9.43
C ASP A 259 -6.61 -30.64 8.32
N SER A 260 -6.80 -30.98 7.04
CA SER A 260 -6.46 -30.09 5.93
C SER A 260 -7.29 -28.80 5.93
N PHE A 261 -8.57 -28.86 6.32
CA PHE A 261 -9.42 -27.67 6.41
C PHE A 261 -9.04 -26.79 7.62
N ALA A 262 -8.74 -27.39 8.77
CA ALA A 262 -8.31 -26.67 9.96
C ALA A 262 -6.97 -25.95 9.74
N VAL A 263 -6.02 -26.59 9.04
CA VAL A 263 -4.75 -25.99 8.63
C VAL A 263 -4.97 -24.80 7.69
N LEU A 264 -5.82 -24.94 6.66
CA LEU A 264 -6.13 -23.85 5.72
C LEU A 264 -6.78 -22.65 6.42
N VAL A 265 -7.73 -22.89 7.33
CA VAL A 265 -8.39 -21.83 8.12
C VAL A 265 -7.38 -21.14 9.04
N SER A 266 -6.47 -21.89 9.67
CA SER A 266 -5.42 -21.32 10.51
C SER A 266 -4.43 -20.46 9.70
N GLN A 267 -4.11 -20.87 8.48
CA GLN A 267 -3.22 -20.14 7.57
C GLN A 267 -3.85 -18.82 7.11
N GLN A 268 -5.13 -18.81 6.75
CA GLN A 268 -5.87 -17.59 6.39
C GLN A 268 -5.93 -16.59 7.55
N GLN A 269 -6.14 -17.06 8.78
CA GLN A 269 -6.11 -16.19 9.96
C GLN A 269 -4.73 -15.55 10.20
N ILE A 270 -3.64 -16.28 9.92
CA ILE A 270 -2.27 -15.75 10.01
C ILE A 270 -2.07 -14.66 8.95
N GLU A 271 -2.42 -14.91 7.69
CA GLU A 271 -2.28 -13.94 6.59
C GLU A 271 -3.08 -12.67 6.86
N ALA A 272 -4.31 -12.78 7.38
CA ALA A 272 -5.12 -11.64 7.78
C ALA A 272 -4.50 -10.84 8.94
N SER A 273 -3.81 -11.51 9.87
CA SER A 273 -3.09 -10.87 10.98
C SER A 273 -1.87 -10.12 10.46
N GLU A 274 -1.09 -10.75 9.59
CA GLU A 274 0.11 -10.15 8.98
C GLU A 274 -0.27 -8.91 8.15
N ALA A 275 -1.36 -8.97 7.39
CA ALA A 275 -1.86 -7.81 6.64
C ALA A 275 -2.23 -6.65 7.57
N ARG A 276 -2.89 -6.89 8.71
CA ARG A 276 -3.20 -5.85 9.70
C ARG A 276 -1.94 -5.22 10.27
N ASP A 277 -0.96 -6.04 10.63
CA ASP A 277 0.31 -5.57 11.19
C ASP A 277 1.12 -4.77 10.17
N TYR A 278 1.07 -5.18 8.90
CA TYR A 278 1.66 -4.44 7.80
C TYR A 278 1.03 -3.04 7.63
N TYR A 279 -0.29 -2.91 7.64
CA TYR A 279 -0.95 -1.59 7.56
C TYR A 279 -0.73 -0.74 8.81
N ARG A 280 -0.69 -1.37 9.98
CA ARG A 280 -0.32 -0.71 11.23
C ARG A 280 1.09 -0.13 11.13
N TRP A 281 2.03 -0.89 10.55
CA TRP A 281 3.39 -0.43 10.30
C TRP A 281 3.43 0.76 9.33
N LEU A 282 2.73 0.69 8.19
CA LEU A 282 2.65 1.82 7.25
C LEU A 282 2.07 3.09 7.90
N ALA A 283 1.03 2.95 8.72
CA ALA A 283 0.44 4.09 9.44
C ALA A 283 1.44 4.71 10.43
N LYS A 284 2.21 3.89 11.17
CA LYS A 284 3.28 4.37 12.05
C LYS A 284 4.36 5.15 11.30
N VAL A 285 4.78 4.66 10.13
CA VAL A 285 5.73 5.36 9.27
C VAL A 285 5.15 6.72 8.82
N LYS A 286 3.90 6.74 8.38
CA LYS A 286 3.24 7.97 7.93
C LYS A 286 3.11 9.01 9.05
N ILE A 287 2.83 8.57 10.29
CA ILE A 287 2.85 9.43 11.49
C ILE A 287 4.21 10.08 11.67
N GLN A 288 5.28 9.29 11.60
CA GLN A 288 6.64 9.78 11.80
C GLN A 288 7.01 10.81 10.74
N HIS A 289 6.66 10.57 9.48
CA HIS A 289 6.88 11.54 8.42
C HIS A 289 6.10 12.84 8.67
N ALA A 290 4.84 12.76 9.07
CA ALA A 290 4.03 13.93 9.38
C ALA A 290 4.57 14.72 10.60
N MET A 291 5.07 14.01 11.63
CA MET A 291 5.73 14.63 12.78
C MET A 291 7.03 15.34 12.38
N TRP A 292 7.84 14.70 11.55
CA TRP A 292 9.06 15.30 10.97
C TRP A 292 8.75 16.53 10.12
N ASP A 293 7.71 16.47 9.30
CA ASP A 293 7.28 17.60 8.48
C ASP A 293 6.87 18.80 9.35
N LYS A 294 6.14 18.56 10.44
CA LYS A 294 5.78 19.59 11.43
C LYS A 294 7.02 20.19 12.10
N LEU A 295 7.90 19.34 12.63
CA LEU A 295 9.13 19.77 13.28
C LEU A 295 10.06 20.57 12.36
N LEU A 296 10.19 20.15 11.09
CA LEU A 296 11.00 20.85 10.10
C LEU A 296 10.41 22.23 9.77
N ASN A 297 9.09 22.32 9.64
CA ASN A 297 8.42 23.61 9.41
C ASN A 297 8.61 24.54 10.63
N ASP A 298 8.45 24.02 11.85
CA ASP A 298 8.68 24.77 13.09
C ASP A 298 10.15 25.25 13.19
N ALA A 299 11.12 24.41 12.83
CA ALA A 299 12.54 24.77 12.80
C ALA A 299 12.85 25.89 11.79
N VAL A 300 12.25 25.83 10.60
CA VAL A 300 12.37 26.89 9.58
C VAL A 300 11.79 28.21 10.09
N THR A 301 10.64 28.19 10.76
CA THR A 301 10.04 29.40 11.34
C THR A 301 10.88 29.99 12.49
N SER A 302 11.54 29.13 13.27
CA SER A 302 12.36 29.50 14.44
C SER A 302 13.84 29.72 14.13
N LYS A 303 14.30 29.50 12.89
CA LYS A 303 15.71 29.57 12.45
C LYS A 303 16.69 28.74 13.31
N SER A 304 16.22 27.62 13.87
CA SER A 304 17.05 26.72 14.69
C SER A 304 17.75 25.65 13.81
N PRO A 305 18.95 25.17 14.16
CA PRO A 305 19.59 24.08 13.44
C PRO A 305 18.75 22.80 13.46
N ILE A 306 18.44 22.22 12.31
CA ILE A 306 17.63 20.98 12.20
C ILE A 306 18.29 19.80 12.94
N ALA A 307 19.62 19.83 13.08
CA ALA A 307 20.38 18.86 13.85
C ALA A 307 20.01 18.83 15.36
N SER A 308 19.61 19.96 15.96
CA SER A 308 19.19 20.06 17.36
C SER A 308 17.70 19.79 17.60
N VAL A 309 16.93 19.54 16.54
CA VAL A 309 15.51 19.20 16.64
C VAL A 309 15.39 17.71 16.99
N GLY A 310 14.86 17.41 18.19
CA GLY A 310 14.49 16.05 18.60
C GLY A 310 15.21 15.42 19.80
N GLU A 311 15.95 16.16 20.65
CA GLU A 311 16.52 15.59 21.88
C GLU A 311 15.47 15.11 22.91
N SER A 312 14.17 15.34 22.66
CA SER A 312 13.09 15.11 23.64
C SER A 312 11.90 14.27 23.16
N SER A 313 11.95 13.57 22.01
CA SER A 313 10.78 12.83 21.49
C SER A 313 11.08 11.41 20.99
N ASP A 314 10.12 10.49 21.14
CA ASP A 314 10.07 9.08 20.67
C ASP A 314 10.14 8.90 19.13
N LEU A 315 10.81 9.81 18.42
CA LEU A 315 10.90 9.87 16.96
C LEU A 315 12.18 9.13 16.51
N GLU A 316 12.06 8.14 15.63
CA GLU A 316 13.26 7.47 15.09
C GLU A 316 13.97 8.43 14.12
N LYS A 317 15.15 8.90 14.52
CA LYS A 317 16.02 9.79 13.73
C LYS A 317 17.15 8.99 13.11
N GLY A 318 17.51 9.33 11.88
CA GLY A 318 18.79 8.89 11.31
C GLY A 318 19.95 9.35 12.17
N THR A 319 20.68 8.43 12.77
CA THR A 319 21.86 8.75 13.60
C THR A 319 23.06 9.04 12.70
N CYS A 320 23.76 10.14 12.95
CA CYS A 320 25.06 10.40 12.32
C CYS A 320 26.13 9.53 13.00
N LEU A 321 26.70 8.60 12.26
CA LEU A 321 27.73 7.69 12.74
C LEU A 321 29.12 8.31 12.58
N GLU A 322 29.99 8.08 13.56
CA GLU A 322 31.34 8.63 13.56
C GLU A 322 32.23 7.87 12.57
N LEU A 323 32.70 8.56 11.53
CA LEU A 323 33.56 7.98 10.49
C LEU A 323 34.82 7.31 11.05
N ALA A 324 35.35 7.78 12.19
CA ALA A 324 36.52 7.23 12.86
C ALA A 324 36.35 5.77 13.34
N LYS A 325 35.11 5.30 13.50
CA LYS A 325 34.77 3.94 13.96
C LYS A 325 34.60 2.93 12.82
N PHE A 326 34.71 3.38 11.57
CA PHE A 326 34.59 2.53 10.39
C PHE A 326 35.93 1.92 9.99
N SER A 327 35.93 0.62 9.70
CA SER A 327 37.04 -0.06 9.02
C SER A 327 36.56 -0.56 7.66
N PHE A 328 37.09 0.03 6.59
CA PHE A 328 36.73 -0.32 5.21
C PHE A 328 37.59 -1.48 4.69
N SER A 329 36.95 -2.40 3.96
CA SER A 329 37.60 -3.60 3.42
C SER A 329 38.55 -3.33 2.26
N GLU A 330 38.36 -2.22 1.54
CA GLU A 330 39.18 -1.78 0.40
C GLU A 330 39.82 -0.42 0.65
N ILE A 331 40.99 -0.16 0.02
CA ILE A 331 41.68 1.14 0.04
C ILE A 331 40.70 2.20 -0.45
N ARG A 332 40.52 3.27 0.36
CA ARG A 332 39.56 4.38 0.15
C ARG A 332 39.30 4.62 -1.33
N PRO A 333 38.08 4.37 -1.82
CA PRO A 333 37.79 4.55 -3.23
C PRO A 333 38.10 6.00 -3.60
N ARG A 334 38.84 6.20 -4.70
CA ARG A 334 38.73 7.45 -5.44
C ARG A 334 37.26 7.55 -5.78
N LEU A 335 36.53 8.43 -5.09
CA LEU A 335 35.11 8.68 -5.32
C LEU A 335 34.92 8.89 -6.83
N ALA A 336 34.46 7.84 -7.51
CA ALA A 336 34.14 7.89 -8.92
C ALA A 336 32.77 8.54 -9.08
N ALA A 337 32.46 9.02 -10.28
CA ALA A 337 31.13 9.52 -10.60
C ALA A 337 30.14 8.35 -10.51
N GLY A 338 29.28 8.34 -9.50
CA GLY A 338 28.21 7.34 -9.32
C GLY A 338 27.97 6.93 -7.87
N ASP A 339 26.81 6.31 -7.62
CA ASP A 339 26.48 5.73 -6.32
C ASP A 339 27.34 4.48 -6.07
N LEU A 340 28.10 4.47 -4.98
CA LEU A 340 29.03 3.40 -4.64
C LEU A 340 28.57 2.64 -3.39
N LYS A 341 28.47 1.32 -3.51
CA LYS A 341 28.22 0.42 -2.36
C LYS A 341 29.56 -0.13 -1.88
N GLN A 342 29.94 0.21 -0.65
CA GLN A 342 31.23 -0.17 -0.08
C GLN A 342 31.05 -1.01 1.19
N ALA A 343 31.63 -2.21 1.22
CA ALA A 343 31.63 -3.06 2.40
C ALA A 343 32.57 -2.51 3.49
N ALA A 344 32.09 -2.48 4.73
CA ALA A 344 32.83 -1.98 5.88
C ALA A 344 32.45 -2.74 7.16
N THR A 345 33.16 -2.45 8.24
CA THR A 345 32.77 -2.84 9.59
C THR A 345 32.62 -1.60 10.47
N TYR A 346 31.57 -1.58 11.30
CA TYR A 346 31.28 -0.50 12.24
C TYR A 346 30.98 -1.11 13.61
N GLU A 347 31.79 -0.80 14.62
CA GLU A 347 31.62 -1.32 15.99
C GLU A 347 31.40 -2.85 16.04
N ARG A 348 32.19 -3.61 15.26
CA ARG A 348 32.13 -5.08 15.10
C ARG A 348 30.93 -5.62 14.30
N ARG A 349 30.08 -4.77 13.72
CA ARG A 349 29.01 -5.17 12.78
C ARG A 349 29.53 -5.15 11.35
N ASN A 350 29.07 -6.10 10.54
CA ASN A 350 29.34 -6.09 9.10
C ASN A 350 28.27 -5.25 8.41
N ILE A 351 28.71 -4.22 7.71
CA ILE A 351 27.82 -3.22 7.11
C ILE A 351 28.21 -3.00 5.67
N TRP A 352 27.36 -2.30 4.93
CA TRP A 352 27.83 -1.55 3.78
C TRP A 352 27.36 -0.10 3.84
N VAL A 353 28.15 0.76 3.19
CA VAL A 353 27.85 2.16 3.03
C VAL A 353 27.45 2.40 1.58
N GLU A 354 26.27 2.96 1.37
CA GLU A 354 25.83 3.48 0.07
C GLU A 354 26.19 4.96 0.01
N TRP A 355 27.30 5.26 -0.66
CA TRP A 355 27.79 6.61 -0.85
C TRP A 355 27.03 7.32 -1.95
N LYS A 356 26.60 8.55 -1.66
CA LYS A 356 26.05 9.46 -2.64
C LYS A 356 27.14 9.97 -3.58
N GLY A 357 26.90 9.91 -4.89
CA GLY A 357 27.82 10.45 -5.90
C GLY A 357 28.14 11.95 -5.72
N ILE A 358 29.37 12.34 -6.09
CA ILE A 358 29.83 13.74 -5.98
C ILE A 358 29.18 14.60 -7.07
N HIS A 359 28.60 15.73 -6.68
CA HIS A 359 28.21 16.77 -7.63
C HIS A 359 29.45 17.51 -8.15
N SER A 360 29.85 17.26 -9.41
CA SER A 360 30.73 18.20 -10.10
C SER A 360 29.93 19.47 -10.37
N SER A 361 30.32 20.58 -9.74
CA SER A 361 29.66 21.90 -9.72
C SER A 361 29.57 22.63 -11.07
N GLN A 362 29.61 21.92 -12.20
CA GLN A 362 29.71 22.54 -13.54
C GLN A 362 28.38 22.73 -14.28
N SER A 363 27.23 22.43 -13.67
CA SER A 363 25.93 22.80 -14.27
C SER A 363 25.19 23.82 -13.40
N SER A 364 24.84 24.91 -14.08
CA SER A 364 24.33 26.17 -13.56
C SER A 364 22.95 26.07 -12.89
N ARG A 365 22.85 26.65 -11.68
CA ARG A 365 21.66 27.08 -10.90
C ARG A 365 20.80 25.98 -10.24
N ALA A 366 20.50 26.27 -8.95
CA ALA A 366 19.70 25.54 -7.96
C ALA A 366 20.24 24.16 -7.48
N ALA A 367 21.54 24.07 -7.19
CA ALA A 367 22.03 22.95 -6.38
C ALA A 367 21.45 23.06 -4.95
N ILE A 368 20.79 22.00 -4.48
CA ILE A 368 20.34 21.92 -3.08
C ILE A 368 21.53 22.02 -2.14
N SER A 369 21.37 22.67 -0.98
CA SER A 369 22.46 22.83 -0.02
C SER A 369 22.83 21.51 0.66
N ASP A 370 24.06 21.41 1.18
CA ASP A 370 24.48 20.28 2.01
C ASP A 370 23.54 20.07 3.21
N GLU A 371 22.97 21.15 3.77
CA GLU A 371 21.98 21.09 4.84
C GLU A 371 20.65 20.45 4.40
N GLN A 372 20.18 20.76 3.18
CA GLN A 372 18.98 20.13 2.61
C GLN A 372 19.23 18.65 2.28
N ILE A 373 20.42 18.32 1.76
CA ILE A 373 20.85 16.93 1.52
C ILE A 373 20.87 16.17 2.85
N GLU A 374 21.50 16.73 3.87
CA GLU A 374 21.58 16.13 5.19
C GLU A 374 20.18 15.93 5.79
N THR A 375 19.32 16.95 5.72
CA THR A 375 17.93 16.86 6.20
C THR A 375 17.21 15.69 5.53
N ARG A 376 17.33 15.56 4.20
CA ARG A 376 16.75 14.46 3.43
C ARG A 376 17.29 13.10 3.89
N ILE A 377 18.59 12.99 4.15
CA ILE A 377 19.24 11.75 4.60
C ILE A 377 18.83 11.39 6.03
N ILE A 378 18.68 12.36 6.92
CA ILE A 378 18.18 12.14 8.29
C ILE A 378 16.77 11.54 8.25
N LEU A 379 15.88 12.13 7.45
CA LEU A 379 14.51 11.63 7.27
C LEU A 379 14.53 10.20 6.70
N LEU A 380 15.34 9.97 5.66
CA LEU A 380 15.46 8.68 5.01
C LEU A 380 16.02 7.61 5.93
N ALA A 381 17.07 7.91 6.67
CA ALA A 381 17.69 6.98 7.60
C ALA A 381 16.75 6.65 8.78
N GLY A 382 15.98 7.62 9.27
CA GLY A 382 14.92 7.37 10.26
C GLY A 382 13.79 6.50 9.71
N PHE A 383 13.36 6.72 8.47
CA PHE A 383 12.39 5.82 7.82
C PHE A 383 12.94 4.40 7.63
N LEU A 384 14.19 4.28 7.16
CA LEU A 384 14.84 3.01 6.89
C LEU A 384 15.35 2.31 8.17
N SER A 385 15.32 2.93 9.35
CA SER A 385 15.62 2.27 10.63
C SER A 385 14.44 1.47 11.19
N PHE A 386 13.20 1.91 10.95
CA PHE A 386 12.00 1.26 11.50
C PHE A 386 12.02 -0.26 11.31
N LYS A 387 11.64 -1.03 12.32
CA LYS A 387 11.47 -2.48 12.16
C LYS A 387 10.39 -2.76 11.12
N LYS A 388 10.78 -3.41 10.02
CA LYS A 388 9.93 -3.60 8.84
C LYS A 388 9.35 -5.01 8.82
N PRO A 389 8.15 -5.21 8.25
CA PRO A 389 7.71 -6.52 7.80
C PRO A 389 8.77 -7.11 6.86
N GLN A 390 8.99 -8.44 6.94
CA GLN A 390 10.01 -9.11 6.11
C GLN A 390 9.82 -8.82 4.61
N ASP A 391 8.57 -8.69 4.18
CA ASP A 391 8.18 -8.42 2.80
C ASP A 391 8.49 -7.01 2.28
N PHE A 392 8.91 -6.08 3.14
CA PHE A 392 9.31 -4.76 2.67
C PHE A 392 10.68 -4.80 1.95
N ARG A 393 11.48 -5.86 2.12
CA ARG A 393 12.70 -6.12 1.32
C ARG A 393 13.67 -4.93 1.23
N THR A 394 13.78 -4.14 2.29
CA THR A 394 14.89 -3.17 2.42
C THR A 394 15.79 -3.58 3.57
N PRO A 395 17.10 -3.47 3.41
CA PRO A 395 18.05 -3.72 4.49
C PRO A 395 17.81 -2.77 5.66
N HIS A 396 18.16 -3.21 6.87
CA HIS A 396 18.03 -2.38 8.06
C HIS A 396 19.06 -1.26 8.02
N CYS A 397 18.60 -0.01 8.01
CA CYS A 397 19.48 1.16 8.08
C CYS A 397 19.83 1.42 9.55
N ILE A 398 21.13 1.56 9.83
CA ILE A 398 21.64 1.86 11.19
C ILE A 398 21.97 3.34 11.37
N GLY A 399 21.97 4.13 10.29
CA GLY A 399 22.27 5.55 10.32
C GLY A 399 22.88 6.04 9.01
N TYR A 400 23.56 7.18 9.08
CA TYR A 400 24.28 7.78 7.97
C TYR A 400 25.66 8.27 8.42
N VAL A 401 26.58 8.47 7.50
CA VAL A 401 27.95 8.93 7.76
C VAL A 401 28.27 10.15 6.90
N LYS A 402 29.04 11.08 7.46
CA LYS A 402 29.55 12.26 6.76
C LYS A 402 31.05 12.13 6.53
N GLN A 403 31.50 12.49 5.34
CA GLN A 403 32.90 12.57 4.98
C GLN A 403 33.20 13.93 4.32
N PRO A 404 33.92 14.83 5.03
CA PRO A 404 34.34 16.10 4.46
C PRO A 404 35.21 15.90 3.22
N SER A 405 34.90 16.61 2.14
CA SER A 405 35.72 16.65 0.94
C SER A 405 36.82 17.70 1.03
N ARG A 406 37.90 17.50 0.26
CA ARG A 406 38.92 18.54 0.03
C ARG A 406 38.38 19.76 -0.72
N SER A 407 37.27 19.60 -1.45
CA SER A 407 36.58 20.68 -2.16
C SER A 407 35.68 21.56 -1.28
N GLY A 408 35.57 21.25 0.01
CA GLY A 408 34.68 21.95 0.95
C GLY A 408 33.24 21.43 0.98
N SER A 409 32.85 20.51 0.08
CA SER A 409 31.55 19.83 0.10
C SER A 409 31.55 18.62 1.05
N THR A 410 30.38 18.25 1.57
CA THR A 410 30.21 17.06 2.40
C THR A 410 29.73 15.87 1.59
N HIS A 411 30.43 14.74 1.67
CA HIS A 411 29.93 13.47 1.13
C HIS A 411 29.12 12.76 2.20
N PHE A 412 27.97 12.25 1.79
CA PHE A 412 27.09 11.51 2.68
C PHE A 412 27.01 10.05 2.23
N GLY A 413 26.97 9.15 3.20
CA GLY A 413 26.73 7.73 2.98
C GLY A 413 25.61 7.23 3.88
N ILE A 414 24.71 6.40 3.34
CA ILE A 414 23.69 5.70 4.13
C ILE A 414 24.25 4.35 4.54
N VAL A 415 24.07 3.97 5.81
CA VAL A 415 24.73 2.80 6.40
C VAL A 415 23.71 1.72 6.69
N PHE A 416 23.91 0.56 6.06
CA PHE A 416 23.02 -0.59 6.15
C PHE A 416 23.71 -1.77 6.83
N ASP A 417 22.95 -2.50 7.65
CA ASP A 417 23.37 -3.78 8.20
C ASP A 417 23.40 -4.85 7.11
N LYS A 418 24.40 -5.73 7.16
CA LYS A 418 24.52 -6.85 6.24
C LYS A 418 23.75 -8.05 6.80
N PRO A 419 22.69 -8.54 6.13
CA PRO A 419 21.89 -9.65 6.65
C PRO A 419 22.71 -10.91 6.96
N THR A 420 23.79 -11.13 6.20
CA THR A 420 24.72 -12.24 6.40
C THR A 420 26.16 -11.71 6.35
N PRO A 421 26.89 -11.71 7.47
CA PRO A 421 28.25 -11.18 7.57
C PRO A 421 29.22 -11.57 6.44
N SER A 422 29.22 -12.84 6.04
CA SER A 422 30.14 -13.41 5.06
C SER A 422 29.59 -13.48 3.63
N SER A 423 28.36 -13.03 3.37
CA SER A 423 27.76 -13.19 2.03
C SER A 423 28.37 -12.25 1.00
N LYS A 424 28.47 -12.70 -0.25
CA LYS A 424 28.75 -11.83 -1.38
C LYS A 424 27.50 -11.01 -1.71
N LEU A 425 27.68 -9.71 -1.91
CA LEU A 425 26.64 -8.84 -2.47
C LEU A 425 26.75 -8.91 -4.00
N THR A 426 25.66 -9.29 -4.66
CA THR A 426 25.55 -9.30 -6.12
C THR A 426 24.31 -8.51 -6.53
N THR A 427 24.37 -7.77 -7.63
CA THR A 427 23.21 -7.00 -8.12
C THR A 427 22.44 -7.77 -9.19
N LEU A 428 21.14 -7.49 -9.37
CA LEU A 428 20.37 -8.04 -10.49
C LEU A 428 21.07 -7.72 -11.80
N ARG A 429 21.63 -6.51 -11.92
CA ARG A 429 22.34 -6.07 -13.11
C ARG A 429 23.52 -6.97 -13.47
N GLU A 430 24.27 -7.44 -12.48
CA GLU A 430 25.39 -8.37 -12.67
C GLU A 430 24.94 -9.77 -13.09
N LEU A 431 23.70 -10.17 -12.79
CA LEU A 431 23.13 -11.47 -13.13
C LEU A 431 22.53 -11.53 -14.53
N LEU A 432 21.98 -10.41 -15.03
CA LEU A 432 21.32 -10.35 -16.33
C LEU A 432 22.31 -10.70 -17.46
N GLY A 433 21.99 -11.72 -18.25
CA GLY A 433 22.81 -12.19 -19.36
C GLY A 433 24.13 -12.90 -18.99
N THR A 434 24.51 -12.96 -17.71
CA THR A 434 25.77 -13.60 -17.25
C THR A 434 25.54 -14.98 -16.65
N VAL A 435 24.40 -15.19 -16.00
CA VAL A 435 23.98 -16.49 -15.46
C VAL A 435 22.84 -17.09 -16.30
N PRO A 436 22.66 -18.42 -16.29
CA PRO A 436 21.55 -19.06 -16.99
C PRO A 436 20.20 -18.44 -16.60
N LYS A 437 19.32 -18.27 -17.59
CA LYS A 437 17.99 -17.69 -17.39
C LYS A 437 17.20 -18.51 -16.36
N PRO A 438 16.79 -17.90 -15.22
CA PRO A 438 16.03 -18.59 -14.20
C PRO A 438 14.64 -19.02 -14.67
N SER A 439 14.04 -19.92 -13.90
CA SER A 439 12.66 -20.38 -14.14
C SER A 439 11.68 -19.21 -14.22
N LEU A 440 10.60 -19.37 -14.98
CA LEU A 440 9.54 -18.37 -15.04
C LEU A 440 8.97 -18.09 -13.64
N SER A 441 8.73 -19.12 -12.84
CA SER A 441 8.23 -19.00 -11.46
C SER A 441 9.13 -18.10 -10.59
N SER A 442 10.46 -18.32 -10.61
CA SER A 442 11.42 -17.49 -9.86
C SER A 442 11.41 -16.04 -10.32
N ARG A 443 11.33 -15.80 -11.64
CA ARG A 443 11.29 -14.45 -12.23
C ARG A 443 10.00 -13.72 -11.87
N MET A 444 8.86 -14.40 -11.90
CA MET A 444 7.56 -13.82 -11.53
C MET A 444 7.46 -13.53 -10.04
N SER A 445 8.03 -14.39 -9.19
CA SER A 445 8.17 -14.15 -7.75
C SER A 445 9.00 -12.90 -7.46
N LEU A 446 10.14 -12.73 -8.15
CA LEU A 446 10.96 -11.53 -8.04
C LEU A 446 10.18 -10.27 -8.46
N CYS A 447 9.48 -10.29 -9.61
CA CYS A 447 8.65 -9.17 -10.03
C CYS A 447 7.56 -8.83 -8.99
N ALA A 448 6.86 -9.84 -8.47
CA ALA A 448 5.82 -9.66 -7.46
C ALA A 448 6.37 -9.01 -6.17
N THR A 449 7.55 -9.46 -5.74
CA THR A 449 8.24 -8.91 -4.57
C THR A 449 8.64 -7.44 -4.78
N LEU A 450 9.20 -7.09 -5.93
CA LEU A 450 9.53 -5.69 -6.27
C LEU A 450 8.29 -4.81 -6.40
N GLY A 451 7.20 -5.35 -6.95
CA GLY A 451 5.91 -4.67 -7.01
C GLY A 451 5.37 -4.34 -5.62
N ARG A 452 5.39 -5.32 -4.69
CA ARG A 452 4.97 -5.11 -3.30
C ARG A 452 5.80 -4.03 -2.62
N PHE A 453 7.13 -4.11 -2.74
CA PHE A 453 8.03 -3.07 -2.22
C PHE A 453 7.62 -1.68 -2.71
N LEU A 454 7.50 -1.47 -4.03
CA LEU A 454 7.17 -0.16 -4.57
C LEU A 454 5.81 0.33 -4.07
N TYR A 455 4.81 -0.55 -4.03
CA TYR A 455 3.50 -0.20 -3.50
C TYR A 455 3.56 0.23 -2.02
N SER A 456 4.29 -0.50 -1.16
CA SER A 456 4.51 -0.11 0.24
C SER A 456 5.15 1.27 0.33
N PHE A 457 6.19 1.50 -0.45
CA PHE A 457 6.99 2.72 -0.46
C PHE A 457 6.16 3.95 -0.87
N LEU A 458 5.37 3.80 -1.94
CA LEU A 458 4.46 4.85 -2.42
C LEU A 458 3.28 5.08 -1.46
N SER A 459 2.85 4.05 -0.70
CA SER A 459 1.72 4.13 0.25
C SER A 459 2.01 5.06 1.43
N VAL A 460 3.27 5.18 1.84
CA VAL A 460 3.71 6.14 2.88
C VAL A 460 4.16 7.47 2.28
N ASN A 461 3.75 7.72 1.03
CA ASN A 461 4.08 8.90 0.25
C ASN A 461 5.59 9.15 0.16
N TRP A 462 6.39 8.10 -0.08
CA TRP A 462 7.84 8.23 -0.31
C TRP A 462 8.20 7.90 -1.75
N LEU A 463 9.15 8.64 -2.34
CA LEU A 463 9.60 8.47 -3.72
C LEU A 463 11.01 7.89 -3.75
N HIS A 464 11.25 6.85 -4.55
CA HIS A 464 12.53 6.15 -4.59
C HIS A 464 13.54 6.88 -5.48
N LYS A 465 13.14 7.30 -6.68
CA LYS A 465 13.94 8.09 -7.63
C LYS A 465 15.23 7.44 -8.14
N GLY A 466 15.41 6.15 -7.88
CA GLY A 466 16.65 5.41 -8.13
C GLY A 466 16.42 3.93 -8.40
N LEU A 467 15.19 3.52 -8.73
CA LEU A 467 14.90 2.12 -9.06
C LEU A 467 15.57 1.72 -10.38
N ARG A 468 16.44 0.72 -10.31
CA ARG A 468 17.15 0.11 -11.44
C ARG A 468 17.73 -1.25 -11.04
N SER A 469 18.13 -2.08 -12.00
CA SER A 469 18.69 -3.42 -11.71
C SER A 469 19.98 -3.38 -10.87
N GLN A 470 20.78 -2.32 -10.93
CA GLN A 470 21.97 -2.13 -10.08
C GLN A 470 21.61 -1.94 -8.59
N ASN A 471 20.34 -1.63 -8.31
CA ASN A 471 19.84 -1.33 -6.97
C ASN A 471 18.95 -2.45 -6.41
N ILE A 472 18.77 -3.54 -7.16
CA ILE A 472 18.22 -4.79 -6.64
C ILE A 472 19.39 -5.69 -6.27
N ILE A 473 19.56 -5.97 -4.99
CA ILE A 473 20.73 -6.67 -4.46
C ILE A 473 20.34 -8.02 -3.84
N PHE A 474 21.27 -8.97 -3.91
CA PHE A 474 21.14 -10.30 -3.33
C PHE A 474 22.36 -10.60 -2.46
N PHE A 475 22.14 -11.35 -1.39
CA PHE A 475 23.17 -11.87 -0.52
C PHE A 475 23.26 -13.38 -0.72
N SER A 476 24.41 -13.87 -1.15
CA SER A 476 24.65 -15.31 -1.35
C SER A 476 25.95 -15.73 -0.70
N GLU A 477 26.06 -17.01 -0.34
CA GLU A 477 27.36 -17.60 0.01
C GLU A 477 28.30 -17.59 -1.20
N ASP A 478 29.61 -17.60 -0.94
CA ASP A 478 30.61 -17.58 -2.01
C ASP A 478 30.44 -18.80 -2.93
N SER A 479 30.32 -18.55 -4.24
CA SER A 479 30.12 -19.55 -5.30
C SER A 479 28.70 -20.11 -5.47
N ALA A 480 27.72 -19.70 -4.66
CA ALA A 480 26.31 -20.07 -4.85
C ALA A 480 25.58 -19.08 -5.79
N LEU A 481 24.63 -19.59 -6.58
CA LEU A 481 23.70 -18.73 -7.31
C LEU A 481 22.79 -18.00 -6.30
N PRO A 482 22.51 -16.69 -6.49
CA PRO A 482 21.68 -15.96 -5.55
C PRO A 482 20.23 -16.42 -5.56
N ASP A 483 19.60 -16.43 -4.38
CA ASP A 483 18.18 -16.71 -4.24
C ASP A 483 17.33 -15.51 -4.68
N LEU A 484 16.67 -15.65 -5.83
CA LEU A 484 15.81 -14.61 -6.40
C LEU A 484 14.52 -14.39 -5.61
N ALA A 485 14.15 -15.30 -4.69
CA ALA A 485 13.00 -15.11 -3.82
C ALA A 485 13.27 -14.10 -2.70
N ASN A 486 14.55 -13.81 -2.41
CA ASN A 486 14.95 -12.94 -1.31
C ASN A 486 15.80 -11.73 -1.76
N PRO A 487 15.27 -10.86 -2.64
CA PRO A 487 15.95 -9.63 -3.04
C PRO A 487 15.92 -8.59 -1.91
N PHE A 488 16.82 -7.63 -2.00
CA PHE A 488 16.75 -6.37 -1.26
C PHE A 488 16.79 -5.18 -2.23
N VAL A 489 16.06 -4.12 -1.90
CA VAL A 489 16.08 -2.86 -2.64
C VAL A 489 16.99 -1.85 -1.94
N SER A 490 17.82 -1.18 -2.74
CA SER A 490 18.82 -0.17 -2.35
C SER A 490 18.76 1.03 -3.31
N GLY A 491 19.71 1.96 -3.28
CA GLY A 491 19.72 3.09 -4.22
C GLY A 491 18.86 4.27 -3.79
N PHE A 492 18.89 4.57 -2.50
CA PHE A 492 18.08 5.62 -1.89
C PHE A 492 18.73 7.01 -1.95
N GLY A 493 19.87 7.15 -2.64
CA GLY A 493 20.65 8.40 -2.73
C GLY A 493 19.88 9.64 -3.21
N LEU A 494 18.82 9.48 -3.99
CA LEU A 494 17.91 10.55 -4.44
C LEU A 494 16.52 10.49 -3.81
N SER A 495 16.29 9.52 -2.92
CA SER A 495 14.99 9.25 -2.31
C SER A 495 14.54 10.38 -1.38
N ARG A 496 13.23 10.62 -1.31
CA ARG A 496 12.64 11.69 -0.48
C ARG A 496 11.15 11.47 -0.16
N PRO A 497 10.61 12.14 0.88
CA PRO A 497 9.17 12.28 1.08
C PRO A 497 8.49 12.99 -0.09
N GLY A 498 7.30 12.51 -0.47
CA GLY A 498 6.42 13.06 -1.49
C GLY A 498 5.99 14.51 -1.21
N SER A 499 5.72 14.82 0.06
CA SER A 499 5.31 16.13 0.59
C SER A 499 6.39 17.22 0.52
N LYS A 500 7.65 16.85 0.23
CA LYS A 500 8.81 17.76 0.24
C LYS A 500 9.45 17.86 -1.16
N PRO A 501 8.77 18.49 -2.15
CA PRO A 501 9.33 18.68 -3.48
C PRO A 501 10.62 19.52 -3.44
N ASP A 502 10.77 20.43 -2.48
CA ASP A 502 11.96 21.29 -2.31
C ASP A 502 13.24 20.51 -1.97
N LEU A 503 13.11 19.28 -1.47
CA LEU A 503 14.23 18.36 -1.24
C LEU A 503 14.58 17.54 -2.51
N THR A 504 13.95 17.83 -3.64
CA THR A 504 14.24 17.17 -4.92
C THR A 504 15.55 17.67 -5.47
N GLU A 505 16.51 16.76 -5.49
CA GLU A 505 17.74 16.94 -6.24
C GLU A 505 17.57 16.51 -7.71
N LYS A 506 18.18 17.28 -8.61
CA LYS A 506 18.34 16.91 -10.02
C LYS A 506 19.47 15.87 -10.14
N PRO A 507 19.21 14.69 -10.75
CA PRO A 507 20.26 13.69 -10.94
C PRO A 507 21.37 14.21 -11.87
N THR A 508 22.60 13.76 -11.64
CA THR A 508 23.69 13.94 -12.58
C THR A 508 23.41 13.14 -13.85
N PHE A 509 23.80 13.69 -15.01
CA PHE A 509 23.62 12.97 -16.27
C PHE A 509 24.52 11.73 -16.34
N ASP A 510 23.86 10.58 -16.34
CA ASP A 510 24.45 9.27 -16.58
C ASP A 510 23.45 8.43 -17.39
N ARG A 511 23.90 7.95 -18.54
CA ARG A 511 23.08 7.20 -19.50
C ARG A 511 22.64 5.85 -18.95
N SER A 512 23.48 5.22 -18.14
CA SER A 512 23.21 3.93 -17.49
C SER A 512 22.17 4.04 -16.38
N GLU A 513 21.91 5.25 -15.89
CA GLU A 513 20.85 5.55 -14.92
C GLU A 513 19.60 6.09 -15.59
N ASP A 514 19.76 7.06 -16.48
CA ASP A 514 18.66 7.76 -17.13
C ASP A 514 17.82 6.84 -18.03
N ILE A 515 18.37 5.73 -18.52
CA ILE A 515 17.62 4.71 -19.27
C ILE A 515 16.48 4.09 -18.45
N TYR A 516 16.56 4.10 -17.12
CA TYR A 516 15.50 3.65 -16.21
C TYR A 516 14.53 4.78 -15.85
N ARG A 517 14.98 6.03 -15.93
CA ARG A 517 14.18 7.17 -15.51
C ARG A 517 13.09 7.43 -16.54
N HIS A 518 11.91 7.73 -16.03
CA HIS A 518 10.80 8.23 -16.82
C HIS A 518 11.25 9.41 -17.70
N PRO A 519 10.78 9.54 -18.96
CA PRO A 519 11.21 10.60 -19.88
C PRO A 519 11.25 11.98 -19.23
N LEU A 520 10.16 12.40 -18.57
CA LEU A 520 10.05 13.70 -17.86
C LEU A 520 10.88 13.85 -16.56
N ALA A 521 11.64 12.83 -16.18
CA ALA A 521 12.42 12.78 -14.95
C ALA A 521 13.91 12.45 -15.19
N GLN A 522 14.33 12.42 -16.45
CA GLN A 522 15.73 12.25 -16.83
C GLN A 522 16.54 13.49 -16.45
N SER A 523 17.84 13.31 -16.21
CA SER A 523 18.72 14.41 -15.83
C SER A 523 18.83 15.51 -16.89
N SER A 524 18.55 15.18 -18.15
CA SER A 524 18.59 16.13 -19.27
C SER A 524 17.34 17.00 -19.40
N GLU A 525 16.24 16.62 -18.73
CA GLU A 525 14.99 17.38 -18.78
C GLU A 525 15.04 18.65 -17.91
N GLY A 526 14.11 19.56 -18.20
CA GLY A 526 13.87 20.77 -17.41
C GLY A 526 13.36 20.49 -15.99
N GLU A 527 13.10 21.55 -15.23
CA GLU A 527 12.52 21.42 -13.88
C GLU A 527 11.08 20.92 -13.97
N SER A 528 10.89 19.62 -13.74
CA SER A 528 9.59 19.03 -13.47
C SER A 528 9.60 18.39 -12.09
N SER A 529 8.51 18.57 -11.34
CA SER A 529 8.39 17.92 -10.03
C SER A 529 8.32 16.41 -10.23
N TYR A 530 9.16 15.66 -9.51
CA TYR A 530 9.15 14.21 -9.55
C TYR A 530 7.84 13.66 -8.92
N ARG A 531 7.18 12.73 -9.61
CA ARG A 531 5.87 12.16 -9.22
C ARG A 531 5.94 10.64 -9.03
N LYS A 532 4.96 10.08 -8.31
CA LYS A 532 4.82 8.63 -8.06
C LYS A 532 4.87 7.76 -9.34
N PRO A 533 4.23 8.13 -10.47
CA PRO A 533 4.27 7.32 -11.69
C PRO A 533 5.67 7.10 -12.27
N TYR A 534 6.64 7.96 -11.92
CA TYR A 534 8.00 7.86 -12.46
C TYR A 534 8.78 6.68 -11.84
N ASP A 535 8.53 6.36 -10.57
CA ASP A 535 9.04 5.13 -9.96
C ASP A 535 8.34 3.89 -10.53
N VAL A 536 7.05 3.98 -10.86
CA VAL A 536 6.30 2.90 -11.52
C VAL A 536 6.84 2.61 -12.93
N TYR A 537 7.18 3.64 -13.69
CA TYR A 537 7.88 3.48 -14.97
C TYR A 537 9.20 2.72 -14.81
N SER A 538 9.99 3.12 -13.80
CA SER A 538 11.29 2.50 -13.50
C SER A 538 11.13 1.02 -13.14
N LEU A 539 10.09 0.66 -12.38
CA LEU A 539 9.72 -0.74 -12.12
C LEU A 539 9.36 -1.48 -13.43
N GLY A 540 8.62 -0.85 -14.34
CA GLY A 540 8.31 -1.44 -15.65
C GLY A 540 9.55 -1.82 -16.45
N VAL A 541 10.57 -0.97 -16.42
CA VAL A 541 11.87 -1.25 -17.06
C VAL A 541 12.55 -2.47 -16.42
N ILE A 542 12.58 -2.55 -15.09
CA ILE A 542 13.16 -3.69 -14.36
C ILE A 542 12.37 -4.99 -14.64
N ILE A 543 11.04 -4.92 -14.73
CA ILE A 543 10.21 -6.07 -15.09
C ILE A 543 10.55 -6.59 -16.49
N VAL A 544 10.80 -5.69 -17.46
CA VAL A 544 11.27 -6.10 -18.81
C VAL A 544 12.61 -6.82 -18.71
N GLU A 545 13.58 -6.28 -17.97
CA GLU A 545 14.88 -6.93 -17.77
C GLU A 545 14.72 -8.34 -17.15
N ILE A 546 13.88 -8.49 -16.12
CA ILE A 546 13.61 -9.79 -15.50
C ILE A 546 12.87 -10.74 -16.45
N ALA A 547 11.92 -10.24 -17.22
CA ALA A 547 11.10 -11.04 -18.14
C ALA A 547 11.93 -11.59 -19.32
N LEU A 548 12.86 -10.79 -19.84
CA LEU A 548 13.71 -11.18 -20.96
C LEU A 548 15.01 -11.84 -20.48
N TRP A 549 15.42 -11.53 -19.25
CA TRP A 549 16.69 -11.92 -18.61
C TRP A 549 17.92 -11.36 -19.32
N GLU A 550 17.84 -10.10 -19.74
CA GLU A 550 18.91 -9.36 -20.40
C GLU A 550 18.90 -7.90 -19.94
N PRO A 551 20.06 -7.20 -20.00
CA PRO A 551 20.14 -5.75 -19.81
C PRO A 551 19.16 -4.95 -20.67
N ILE A 552 18.59 -3.88 -20.13
CA ILE A 552 17.60 -3.09 -20.87
C ILE A 552 18.15 -2.49 -22.17
N GLU A 553 19.41 -2.06 -22.20
CA GLU A 553 20.04 -1.51 -23.41
C GLU A 553 20.11 -2.55 -24.54
N ASP A 554 20.33 -3.82 -24.21
CA ASP A 554 20.36 -4.92 -25.17
C ASP A 554 18.95 -5.21 -25.65
N ALA A 555 17.98 -5.22 -24.72
CA ALA A 555 16.58 -5.47 -25.01
C ALA A 555 15.99 -4.48 -26.02
N VAL A 556 16.49 -3.25 -26.00
CA VAL A 556 16.07 -2.20 -26.92
C VAL A 556 17.03 -1.94 -28.09
N GLY A 557 18.15 -2.68 -28.16
CA GLY A 557 19.08 -2.66 -29.29
C GLY A 557 20.13 -1.54 -29.27
N PHE A 558 20.40 -0.93 -28.11
CA PHE A 558 21.53 0.00 -27.95
C PHE A 558 22.85 -0.77 -27.82
N LYS A 559 23.63 -0.83 -28.91
CA LYS A 559 24.93 -1.53 -28.95
C LYS A 559 26.02 -0.91 -28.08
N ASP A 560 25.95 0.40 -27.86
CA ASP A 560 26.95 1.16 -27.09
C ASP A 560 26.24 2.31 -26.37
N LEU A 561 26.06 2.16 -25.05
CA LEU A 561 25.44 3.17 -24.21
C LEU A 561 26.15 4.51 -24.30
N ASN A 562 27.45 4.57 -24.54
CA ASN A 562 28.19 5.84 -24.60
C ASN A 562 27.76 6.74 -25.76
N LYS A 563 27.17 6.15 -26.81
CA LYS A 563 26.68 6.88 -28.00
C LYS A 563 25.24 7.36 -27.85
N VAL A 564 24.53 6.91 -26.82
CA VAL A 564 23.14 7.29 -26.56
C VAL A 564 23.08 8.79 -26.26
N GLN A 565 22.07 9.49 -26.75
CA GLN A 565 21.90 10.93 -26.55
C GLN A 565 20.64 11.16 -25.71
N PRO A 566 20.49 12.33 -25.05
CA PRO A 566 19.26 12.69 -24.35
C PRO A 566 17.98 12.41 -25.14
N SER A 567 17.95 12.77 -26.43
CA SER A 567 16.80 12.52 -27.31
C SER A 567 16.44 11.05 -27.48
N HIS A 568 17.42 10.14 -27.44
CA HIS A 568 17.18 8.69 -27.46
C HIS A 568 16.53 8.21 -26.15
N LEU A 569 16.95 8.79 -25.02
CA LEU A 569 16.43 8.45 -23.70
C LEU A 569 15.00 8.99 -23.52
N THR A 570 14.69 10.21 -23.95
CA THR A 570 13.32 10.74 -23.92
C THR A 570 12.37 9.88 -24.78
N ALA A 571 12.89 9.31 -25.86
CA ALA A 571 12.17 8.42 -26.78
C ALA A 571 12.06 6.95 -26.30
N MET A 572 12.67 6.60 -25.17
CA MET A 572 12.73 5.23 -24.64
C MET A 572 11.34 4.63 -24.41
N ARG A 573 10.37 5.42 -23.93
CA ARG A 573 8.98 4.96 -23.74
C ARG A 573 8.39 4.42 -25.05
N SER A 574 8.58 5.15 -26.14
CA SER A 574 8.02 4.77 -27.45
C SER A 574 8.58 3.45 -27.93
N LEU A 575 9.89 3.25 -27.73
CA LEU A 575 10.63 2.04 -28.06
C LEU A 575 10.14 0.83 -27.26
N LEU A 576 9.98 1.00 -25.94
CA LEU A 576 9.48 -0.04 -25.03
C LEU A 576 8.05 -0.48 -25.38
N LEU A 577 7.21 0.46 -25.83
CA LEU A 577 5.83 0.21 -26.25
C LEU A 577 5.68 -0.22 -27.72
N GLY A 578 6.76 -0.21 -28.51
CA GLY A 578 6.71 -0.55 -29.94
C GLY A 578 6.06 0.51 -30.82
N THR A 579 5.91 1.74 -30.32
CA THR A 579 5.43 2.89 -31.11
C THR A 579 6.61 3.60 -31.77
N LEU A 580 6.40 4.17 -32.97
CA LEU A 580 7.45 4.88 -33.69
C LEU A 580 7.99 6.05 -32.85
N PRO A 581 9.30 6.10 -32.54
CA PRO A 581 9.89 7.24 -31.87
C PRO A 581 9.88 8.44 -32.84
N GLN A 582 9.08 9.45 -32.54
CA GLN A 582 9.04 10.70 -33.30
C GLN A 582 9.72 11.80 -32.48
N ALA A 583 10.59 12.58 -33.12
CA ALA A 583 11.03 13.84 -32.54
C ALA A 583 9.84 14.80 -32.38
N VAL A 584 10.02 15.88 -31.61
CA VAL A 584 9.02 16.96 -31.46
C VAL A 584 8.58 17.52 -32.82
N ASP A 585 9.48 17.50 -33.82
CA ASP A 585 9.23 17.96 -35.19
C ASP A 585 8.72 16.85 -36.15
N GLY A 586 8.34 15.68 -35.64
CA GLY A 586 7.80 14.55 -36.42
C GLY A 586 8.84 13.75 -37.25
N LYS A 587 10.12 14.12 -37.21
CA LYS A 587 11.21 13.41 -37.91
C LYS A 587 11.71 12.18 -37.12
N PRO A 588 12.22 11.14 -37.80
CA PRO A 588 12.91 10.03 -37.14
C PRO A 588 14.16 10.53 -36.40
N ILE A 589 14.40 10.03 -35.20
CA ILE A 589 15.59 10.37 -34.41
C ILE A 589 16.79 9.61 -34.97
N ALA A 590 17.80 10.33 -35.45
CA ALA A 590 18.98 9.74 -36.07
C ALA A 590 19.80 8.91 -35.06
N GLY A 591 20.17 7.68 -35.43
CA GLY A 591 20.93 6.77 -34.57
C GLY A 591 20.08 5.94 -33.60
N MET A 592 18.74 6.09 -33.64
CA MET A 592 17.84 5.31 -32.82
C MET A 592 17.65 3.88 -33.36
N PRO A 593 17.67 2.84 -32.50
CA PRO A 593 17.34 1.48 -32.92
C PRO A 593 15.95 1.41 -33.55
N THR A 594 15.86 0.75 -34.70
CA THR A 594 14.58 0.47 -35.35
C THR A 594 14.15 -0.94 -34.94
N ILE A 595 13.11 -1.03 -34.12
CA ILE A 595 12.57 -2.33 -33.69
C ILE A 595 11.48 -2.75 -34.69
N PRO A 596 11.57 -3.94 -35.32
CA PRO A 596 10.51 -4.45 -36.18
C PRO A 596 9.17 -4.59 -35.43
N PRO A 597 8.03 -4.50 -36.12
CA PRO A 597 6.72 -4.79 -35.53
C PRO A 597 6.71 -6.19 -34.88
N GLY A 598 6.17 -6.32 -33.67
CA GLY A 598 6.14 -7.59 -32.92
C GLY A 598 7.46 -7.95 -32.22
N ARG A 599 8.51 -7.11 -32.33
CA ARG A 599 9.77 -7.26 -31.59
C ARG A 599 9.94 -6.23 -30.47
N ALA A 600 8.92 -5.42 -30.20
CA ALA A 600 8.95 -4.48 -29.08
C ALA A 600 9.13 -5.21 -27.75
N CYS A 601 9.69 -4.54 -26.75
CA CYS A 601 9.89 -5.16 -25.44
C CYS A 601 8.59 -5.72 -24.86
N ALA A 602 7.49 -4.98 -24.96
CA ALA A 602 6.18 -5.47 -24.51
C ALA A 602 5.72 -6.75 -25.25
N ASP A 603 5.97 -6.88 -26.55
CA ASP A 603 5.60 -8.07 -27.33
C ASP A 603 6.49 -9.27 -26.99
N ARG A 604 7.79 -9.03 -26.79
CA ARG A 604 8.73 -10.04 -26.34
C ARG A 604 8.39 -10.54 -24.93
N VAL A 605 7.97 -9.63 -24.04
CA VAL A 605 7.48 -10.00 -22.71
C VAL A 605 6.25 -10.90 -22.79
N ALA A 606 5.29 -10.61 -23.68
CA ALA A 606 4.14 -11.47 -23.89
C ALA A 606 4.55 -12.87 -24.38
N ALA A 607 5.48 -12.95 -25.34
CA ALA A 607 5.98 -14.22 -25.86
C ALA A 607 6.70 -15.07 -24.79
N GLU A 608 7.43 -14.43 -23.88
CA GLU A 608 8.25 -15.11 -22.86
C GLU A 608 7.52 -15.40 -21.55
N CYS A 609 6.56 -14.55 -21.16
CA CYS A 609 5.96 -14.54 -19.82
C CYS A 609 4.43 -14.41 -19.82
N GLY A 610 3.80 -14.31 -21.00
CA GLY A 610 2.35 -14.22 -21.17
C GLY A 610 1.78 -12.80 -21.14
N ASP A 611 0.53 -12.69 -21.60
CA ASP A 611 -0.17 -11.42 -21.81
C ASP A 611 -0.40 -10.64 -20.51
N VAL A 612 -0.59 -11.34 -19.38
CA VAL A 612 -0.79 -10.70 -18.08
C VAL A 612 0.41 -9.83 -17.69
N LEU A 613 1.64 -10.30 -17.94
CA LEU A 613 2.83 -9.51 -17.64
C LEU A 613 3.03 -8.38 -18.66
N GLN A 614 2.65 -8.59 -19.91
CA GLN A 614 2.65 -7.53 -20.91
C GLN A 614 1.73 -6.38 -20.48
N ASP A 615 0.53 -6.68 -20.00
CA ASP A 615 -0.42 -5.66 -19.52
C ASP A 615 0.13 -4.88 -18.32
N VAL A 616 0.79 -5.56 -17.39
CA VAL A 616 1.49 -4.93 -16.25
C VAL A 616 2.55 -3.94 -16.76
N VAL A 617 3.41 -4.37 -17.68
CA VAL A 617 4.49 -3.54 -18.23
C VAL A 617 3.94 -2.34 -19.02
N LYS A 618 2.92 -2.56 -19.85
CA LYS A 618 2.24 -1.48 -20.59
C LYS A 618 1.61 -0.45 -19.66
N PHE A 619 0.99 -0.90 -18.57
CA PHE A 619 0.46 -0.01 -17.53
C PHE A 619 1.59 0.79 -16.88
N CYS A 620 2.70 0.15 -16.50
CA CYS A 620 3.85 0.85 -15.89
C CYS A 620 4.37 1.99 -16.77
N PHE A 621 4.43 1.80 -18.09
CA PHE A 621 4.91 2.82 -19.03
C PHE A 621 3.92 3.95 -19.33
N LYS A 622 2.65 3.79 -18.97
CA LYS A 622 1.56 4.76 -19.17
C LYS A 622 0.98 5.29 -17.86
N ALA A 623 1.57 4.94 -16.73
CA ALA A 623 1.06 5.26 -15.40
C ALA A 623 0.90 6.79 -15.19
N ASP A 624 1.75 7.61 -15.81
CA ASP A 624 1.66 9.08 -15.76
C ASP A 624 0.46 9.63 -16.52
N GLN A 625 0.01 8.95 -17.57
CA GLN A 625 -1.17 9.34 -18.34
C GLN A 625 -2.44 9.07 -17.53
N GLU A 626 -2.51 7.93 -16.84
CA GLU A 626 -3.65 7.59 -15.97
C GLU A 626 -3.70 8.42 -14.69
N ASP A 627 -2.54 8.86 -14.18
CA ASP A 627 -2.42 9.86 -13.11
C ASP A 627 -2.97 11.23 -13.56
N LEU A 628 -2.78 11.58 -14.83
CA LEU A 628 -3.18 12.87 -15.42
C LEU A 628 -4.58 12.91 -16.04
N GLU A 629 -5.26 11.77 -16.24
CA GLU A 629 -6.68 11.69 -16.66
C GLU A 629 -7.58 12.19 -15.51
N SER A 630 -7.47 13.47 -15.18
CA SER A 630 -8.28 14.21 -14.22
C SER A 630 -9.58 14.63 -14.90
N TYR A 631 -10.70 14.34 -14.24
CA TYR A 631 -11.92 15.14 -14.46
C TYR A 631 -11.65 16.50 -13.80
N ARG A 632 -11.91 17.60 -14.52
CA ARG A 632 -11.78 18.95 -13.95
C ARG A 632 -12.49 18.98 -12.59
N ASP A 633 -11.80 19.50 -11.57
CA ASP A 633 -12.25 19.69 -10.19
C ASP A 633 -12.15 18.49 -9.20
N GLU A 634 -11.41 17.42 -9.53
CA GLU A 634 -11.13 16.31 -8.57
C GLU A 634 -10.04 16.70 -7.54
N PRO A 635 -10.24 16.50 -6.22
CA PRO A 635 -9.25 16.83 -5.20
C PRO A 635 -8.04 15.88 -5.24
N ASP A 636 -6.85 16.41 -4.90
CA ASP A 636 -5.56 15.69 -4.98
C ASP A 636 -5.56 14.33 -4.25
N GLN A 637 -6.27 14.21 -3.12
CA GLN A 637 -6.36 12.97 -2.36
C GLN A 637 -7.11 11.87 -3.13
N GLU A 638 -8.15 12.20 -3.89
CA GLU A 638 -8.89 11.23 -4.70
C GLU A 638 -8.02 10.69 -5.84
N ILE A 639 -7.21 11.56 -6.45
CA ILE A 639 -6.26 11.17 -7.49
C ILE A 639 -5.25 10.17 -6.93
N VAL A 640 -4.69 10.43 -5.74
CA VAL A 640 -3.75 9.51 -5.08
C VAL A 640 -4.41 8.17 -4.75
N VAL A 641 -5.62 8.18 -4.19
CA VAL A 641 -6.37 6.93 -3.87
C VAL A 641 -6.62 6.13 -5.15
N ARG A 642 -7.08 6.79 -6.22
CA ARG A 642 -7.34 6.15 -7.51
C ARG A 642 -6.07 5.56 -8.12
N PHE A 643 -4.97 6.31 -8.08
CA PHE A 643 -3.68 5.86 -8.59
C PHE A 643 -3.14 4.66 -7.82
N MET A 644 -3.16 4.70 -6.48
CA MET A 644 -2.73 3.58 -5.63
C MET A 644 -3.62 2.35 -5.84
N LYS A 645 -4.94 2.54 -6.03
CA LYS A 645 -5.85 1.46 -6.39
C LYS A 645 -5.51 0.85 -7.76
N ALA A 646 -5.15 1.66 -8.75
CA ALA A 646 -4.73 1.18 -10.05
C ALA A 646 -3.46 0.31 -9.95
N ILE A 647 -2.45 0.74 -9.16
CA ILE A 647 -1.25 -0.07 -8.89
C ILE A 647 -1.64 -1.42 -8.25
N ARG A 648 -2.50 -1.41 -7.23
CA ARG A 648 -2.93 -2.64 -6.54
C ARG A 648 -3.60 -3.62 -7.51
N GLU A 649 -4.58 -3.16 -8.27
CA GLU A 649 -5.39 -4.04 -9.13
C GLU A 649 -4.65 -4.47 -10.41
N ARG A 650 -3.85 -3.60 -11.01
CA ARG A 650 -3.21 -3.87 -12.31
C ARG A 650 -1.80 -4.40 -12.22
N ILE A 651 -1.05 -4.04 -11.17
CA ILE A 651 0.31 -4.54 -10.94
C ILE A 651 0.28 -5.68 -9.94
N LEU A 652 -0.02 -5.40 -8.66
CA LEU A 652 0.17 -6.39 -7.59
C LEU A 652 -0.68 -7.64 -7.78
N LYS A 653 -1.98 -7.47 -8.02
CA LYS A 653 -2.90 -8.59 -8.19
C LYS A 653 -2.50 -9.48 -9.35
N ASN A 654 -2.07 -8.89 -10.47
CA ASN A 654 -1.65 -9.64 -11.65
C ASN A 654 -0.33 -10.37 -11.42
N LEU A 655 0.68 -9.70 -10.85
CA LEU A 655 1.96 -10.34 -10.51
C LEU A 655 1.78 -11.48 -9.51
N ASN A 656 0.96 -11.28 -8.46
CA ASN A 656 0.68 -12.31 -7.47
C ASN A 656 -0.08 -13.50 -8.04
N LYS A 657 -1.06 -13.25 -8.93
CA LYS A 657 -1.79 -14.32 -9.63
C LYS A 657 -0.86 -15.18 -10.47
N VAL A 658 0.02 -14.55 -11.25
CA VAL A 658 0.98 -15.26 -12.11
C VAL A 658 1.97 -16.05 -11.24
N ALA A 659 2.52 -15.43 -10.20
CA ALA A 659 3.44 -16.11 -9.29
C ALA A 659 2.79 -17.30 -8.56
N ALA A 660 1.54 -17.15 -8.07
CA ALA A 660 0.83 -18.22 -7.37
C ALA A 660 0.43 -19.37 -8.30
N ALA A 661 0.09 -19.08 -9.57
CA ALA A 661 -0.21 -20.13 -10.55
C ALA A 661 1.02 -21.01 -10.81
N LEU A 662 2.20 -20.39 -10.95
CA LEU A 662 3.47 -21.05 -11.25
C LEU A 662 4.16 -21.72 -10.06
N GLN A 663 3.60 -21.60 -8.85
CA GLN A 663 4.06 -22.33 -7.66
C GLN A 663 3.27 -23.63 -7.42
N ARG A 664 2.15 -23.81 -8.13
CA ARG A 664 1.30 -25.01 -8.06
C ARG A 664 1.62 -26.05 -9.14
N GLU A 665 2.40 -25.65 -10.13
CA GLU A 665 3.01 -26.50 -11.18
C GLU A 665 4.41 -26.93 -10.75
#